data_AF-A0A644Y1F5-F1
#
_entry.id   AF-A0A644Y1F5-F1
#
_cell.length_a   1.000
_cell.length_b   1.000
_cell.length_c   1.000
_cell.angle_alpha   90.00
_cell.angle_beta   90.00
_cell.angle_gamma   90.00
#
_symmetry.space_group_name_H-M   'P 1'
#
loop_
_entity.id
_entity.type
_entity.pdbx_description
1 polymer ?
#
loop_
_entity_poly.entity_id
_entity_poly.type
_entity_poly.pdbx_seq_one_letter_code
_entity_poly.pdbx_strand_id
1 'polypeptide(L)'
;MNILQALRAKDIEFILSPFITISNKTVSASSKCPISIVDPLIRVLSDMDSLEKNSYKPIRLITETFKKAHILHLQGRTNKDVFTFHYHPKIVNRAYLSFDYFYMESSLTFSNKPSISNLKVKAFFYAQLYKFNEANEILKQIISITFNVKDYAEYFIAQMNRIWLLKNRKKYMTLSPADSAFVSRYENQQEEIFNLLPSDFKKKYGFLGESLSHQTLLEDSSTFSSLLQAIDSIKAKGSIEIGSNSNTGKLIDITMDYLRFTIDNHLLYEYEPLFQEIIYFSLSKLLQYFPTNNNLSDDDIFFNYPFPTYTFDEVDFFAIIKFFSLRDLSTCINIFMKNSSELKFGHMPRILVSIKNLFAYGSKVKSDQSSIFIEYYIGMINRCLKLMQCMQLPLSTIEFVVNHVVNDWTRSNRFDFHVWLDFLDYQFGHFRKKSLSLLNSIIDDLLMWISCEKYDLIGHHTDVPYLQEIRFLSIWDDASLTNDKLSTAILNIIADKKRHFPLSTLMHFYPFVDKTTQAEIVSLKNTNQISNFSFYVFRDSIGAGILEYSSEDLIQLKLIMNDSTRKDKDTIYSLVGFWCLKGILPKNEFSSYYGIDDDFDLFFDPDKYYFDSFKISRFLMYTNHVHSVLAKNRSFRKKIKSTLLKQLNYKKINKKDRERITNLIIKFYI
;
A
#
# COMPACT_ATOMS: atom_id res chain seq x y z
N MET A 1 -32.43 -17.14 -7.27
CA MET A 1 -31.87 -15.79 -7.50
C MET A 1 -32.35 -14.75 -6.49
N ASN A 2 -33.62 -14.70 -6.06
CA ASN A 2 -34.11 -13.66 -5.11
C ASN A 2 -33.48 -13.67 -3.70
N ILE A 3 -32.84 -14.78 -3.31
CA ILE A 3 -32.22 -14.96 -1.98
C ILE A 3 -30.88 -14.21 -1.87
N LEU A 4 -30.19 -14.01 -2.99
CA LEU A 4 -28.91 -13.31 -3.05
C LEU A 4 -29.10 -11.83 -3.40
N GLN A 5 -28.26 -10.99 -2.82
CA GLN A 5 -28.17 -9.56 -3.09
C GLN A 5 -27.30 -9.26 -4.31
N ALA A 6 -26.27 -10.07 -4.56
CA ALA A 6 -25.44 -10.03 -5.76
C ALA A 6 -25.33 -11.44 -6.39
N LEU A 7 -25.11 -11.48 -7.70
CA LEU A 7 -24.92 -12.70 -8.48
C LEU A 7 -23.62 -12.59 -9.28
N ARG A 8 -23.02 -13.71 -9.68
CA ARG A 8 -21.93 -13.70 -10.65
C ARG A 8 -22.51 -13.86 -12.06
N ALA A 9 -21.82 -13.33 -13.07
CA ALA A 9 -22.24 -13.55 -14.46
C ALA A 9 -22.36 -15.05 -14.80
N LYS A 10 -21.38 -15.85 -14.36
CA LYS A 10 -21.38 -17.32 -14.55
C LYS A 10 -22.61 -18.01 -13.94
N ASP A 11 -23.17 -17.51 -12.83
CA ASP A 11 -24.35 -18.12 -12.20
C ASP A 11 -25.60 -17.98 -13.08
N ILE A 12 -25.70 -16.85 -13.77
CA ILE A 12 -26.78 -16.59 -14.73
C ILE A 12 -26.59 -17.45 -15.98
N GLU A 13 -25.36 -17.50 -16.50
CA GLU A 13 -25.01 -18.34 -17.63
C GLU A 13 -25.30 -19.82 -17.35
N PHE A 14 -24.95 -20.33 -16.17
CA PHE A 14 -25.24 -21.71 -15.76
C PHE A 14 -26.74 -22.04 -15.86
N ILE A 15 -27.59 -21.14 -15.36
CA ILE A 15 -29.05 -21.35 -15.34
C ILE A 15 -29.68 -21.21 -16.73
N LEU A 16 -29.17 -20.28 -17.55
CA LEU A 16 -29.72 -19.96 -18.87
C LEU A 16 -29.00 -20.69 -20.02
N SER A 17 -27.99 -21.52 -19.72
CA SER A 17 -27.34 -22.40 -20.68
C SER A 17 -28.34 -23.44 -21.23
N PRO A 18 -28.30 -23.77 -22.54
CA PRO A 18 -27.33 -23.34 -23.54
C PRO A 18 -27.77 -22.12 -24.36
N PHE A 19 -28.76 -21.35 -23.92
CA PHE A 19 -29.40 -20.29 -24.73
C PHE A 19 -28.55 -19.01 -24.85
N ILE A 20 -27.76 -18.71 -23.83
CA ILE A 20 -26.90 -17.51 -23.78
C ILE A 20 -25.47 -17.88 -23.46
N THR A 21 -24.57 -16.94 -23.74
CA THR A 21 -23.22 -16.89 -23.19
C THR A 21 -22.97 -15.50 -22.63
N ILE A 22 -22.18 -15.41 -21.55
CA ILE A 22 -21.88 -14.12 -20.92
C ILE A 22 -20.38 -13.86 -20.96
N SER A 23 -20.01 -12.74 -21.57
CA SER A 23 -18.62 -12.27 -21.60
C SER A 23 -18.60 -10.76 -21.45
N ASN A 24 -17.69 -10.23 -20.62
CA ASN A 24 -17.49 -8.79 -20.45
C ASN A 24 -18.77 -8.02 -20.13
N LYS A 25 -19.51 -8.50 -19.12
CA LYS A 25 -20.79 -7.91 -18.71
C LYS A 25 -21.82 -7.83 -19.85
N THR A 26 -21.63 -8.60 -20.92
CA THR A 26 -22.50 -8.64 -22.10
C THR A 26 -23.11 -10.02 -22.24
N VAL A 27 -24.44 -10.08 -22.34
CA VAL A 27 -25.17 -11.31 -22.67
C VAL A 27 -25.34 -11.38 -24.17
N SER A 28 -24.88 -12.50 -24.75
CA SER A 28 -25.00 -12.76 -26.19
C SER A 28 -25.78 -14.05 -26.43
N ALA A 29 -26.44 -14.14 -27.59
CA ALA A 29 -27.08 -15.38 -28.00
C ALA A 29 -26.02 -16.47 -28.20
N SER A 30 -26.24 -17.64 -27.63
CA SER A 30 -25.32 -18.77 -27.77
C SER A 30 -25.30 -19.27 -29.20
N SER A 31 -24.11 -19.46 -29.77
CA SER A 31 -23.92 -20.09 -31.08
C SER A 31 -24.36 -21.55 -31.11
N LYS A 32 -24.46 -22.19 -29.93
CA LYS A 32 -24.87 -23.59 -29.77
C LYS A 32 -26.39 -23.77 -29.78
N CYS A 33 -27.18 -22.68 -29.72
CA CYS A 33 -28.64 -22.74 -29.71
C CYS A 33 -29.24 -21.98 -30.90
N PRO A 34 -30.07 -22.63 -31.75
CA PRO A 34 -30.72 -21.97 -32.88
C PRO A 34 -31.83 -21.00 -32.48
N ILE A 35 -32.33 -21.06 -31.24
CA ILE A 35 -33.32 -20.12 -30.70
C ILE A 35 -32.60 -19.00 -29.93
N SER A 36 -32.72 -17.76 -30.40
CA SER A 36 -32.17 -16.58 -29.70
C SER A 36 -33.22 -16.02 -28.74
N ILE A 37 -32.92 -16.08 -27.43
CA ILE A 37 -33.74 -15.39 -26.41
C ILE A 37 -33.30 -13.92 -26.22
N VAL A 38 -32.13 -13.54 -26.74
CA VAL A 38 -31.56 -12.20 -26.56
C VAL A 38 -32.16 -11.18 -27.52
N ASP A 39 -32.34 -11.53 -28.80
CA ASP A 39 -32.91 -10.60 -29.79
C ASP A 39 -34.35 -10.17 -29.42
N PRO A 40 -35.26 -11.08 -29.00
CA PRO A 40 -36.59 -10.69 -28.53
C PRO A 40 -36.51 -9.81 -27.27
N LEU A 41 -35.59 -10.11 -26.35
CA LEU A 41 -35.43 -9.34 -25.11
C LEU A 41 -34.94 -7.91 -25.39
N ILE A 42 -34.02 -7.72 -26.35
CA ILE A 42 -33.57 -6.38 -26.79
C ILE A 42 -34.75 -5.58 -27.33
N ARG A 43 -35.58 -6.18 -28.19
CA ARG A 43 -36.77 -5.50 -28.75
C ARG A 43 -37.73 -5.08 -27.65
N VAL A 44 -38.04 -5.99 -26.73
CA VAL A 44 -38.94 -5.74 -25.59
C VAL A 44 -38.41 -4.64 -24.68
N LEU A 45 -37.10 -4.64 -24.38
CA LEU A 45 -36.48 -3.61 -23.52
C LEU A 45 -36.36 -2.25 -24.20
N SER A 46 -36.23 -2.23 -25.53
CA SER A 46 -36.14 -0.98 -26.30
C SER A 46 -37.50 -0.29 -26.47
N ASP A 47 -38.61 -1.04 -26.32
CA ASP A 47 -39.98 -0.55 -26.50
C ASP A 47 -40.83 -0.75 -25.22
N MET A 48 -40.23 -0.52 -24.05
CA MET A 48 -40.87 -0.76 -22.75
C MET A 48 -42.16 0.04 -22.53
N ASP A 49 -42.28 1.20 -23.18
CA ASP A 49 -43.42 2.10 -23.05
C ASP A 49 -44.68 1.59 -23.78
N SER A 50 -44.52 0.66 -24.73
CA SER A 50 -45.63 0.09 -25.50
C SER A 50 -46.22 -1.20 -24.90
N LEU A 51 -45.63 -1.72 -23.82
CA LEU A 51 -45.98 -3.01 -23.23
C LEU A 51 -47.20 -2.96 -22.30
N GLU A 52 -48.01 -4.01 -22.32
CA GLU A 52 -49.10 -4.20 -21.36
C GLU A 52 -48.59 -4.34 -19.92
N LYS A 53 -49.38 -3.87 -18.94
CA LYS A 53 -49.00 -3.85 -17.52
C LYS A 53 -48.56 -5.22 -16.96
N ASN A 54 -49.11 -6.31 -17.48
CA ASN A 54 -48.82 -7.67 -17.03
C ASN A 54 -47.41 -8.14 -17.45
N SER A 55 -46.86 -7.58 -18.52
CA SER A 55 -45.53 -7.91 -19.06
C SER A 55 -44.38 -7.29 -18.25
N TYR A 56 -44.65 -6.26 -17.43
CA TYR A 56 -43.61 -5.61 -16.63
C TYR A 56 -43.00 -6.50 -15.56
N LYS A 57 -43.76 -7.42 -14.95
CA LYS A 57 -43.27 -8.21 -13.81
C LYS A 57 -42.14 -9.17 -14.21
N PRO A 58 -42.25 -9.97 -15.28
CA PRO A 58 -41.14 -10.79 -15.77
C PRO A 58 -39.93 -9.97 -16.24
N ILE A 59 -40.15 -8.87 -16.97
CA ILE A 59 -39.06 -8.03 -17.47
C ILE A 59 -38.31 -7.35 -16.32
N ARG A 60 -39.05 -6.85 -15.32
CA ARG A 60 -38.47 -6.32 -14.09
C ARG A 60 -37.63 -7.36 -13.36
N LEU A 61 -38.08 -8.62 -13.31
CA LEU A 61 -37.31 -9.69 -12.69
C LEU A 61 -35.99 -9.95 -13.45
N ILE A 62 -36.02 -9.97 -14.79
CA ILE A 62 -34.82 -10.16 -15.62
C ILE A 62 -33.85 -9.00 -15.43
N THR A 63 -34.34 -7.76 -15.54
CA THR A 63 -33.51 -6.55 -15.38
C THR A 63 -32.90 -6.44 -13.99
N GLU A 64 -33.64 -6.73 -12.92
CA GLU A 64 -33.09 -6.78 -11.57
C GLU A 64 -32.09 -7.92 -11.39
N THR A 65 -32.29 -9.06 -12.04
CA THR A 65 -31.33 -10.18 -12.02
C THR A 65 -30.03 -9.81 -12.72
N PHE A 66 -30.09 -9.21 -13.91
CA PHE A 66 -28.93 -8.73 -14.65
C PHE A 66 -28.21 -7.62 -13.89
N LYS A 67 -28.95 -6.74 -13.22
CA LYS A 67 -28.41 -5.72 -12.33
C LYS A 67 -27.62 -6.30 -11.16
N LYS A 68 -28.13 -7.37 -10.52
CA LYS A 68 -27.42 -8.08 -9.44
C LYS A 68 -26.13 -8.77 -9.92
N ALA A 69 -26.05 -9.17 -11.18
CA ALA A 69 -24.86 -9.73 -11.80
C ALA A 69 -24.00 -8.71 -12.58
N HIS A 70 -24.31 -7.42 -12.46
CA HIS A 70 -23.58 -6.35 -13.13
C HIS A 70 -23.45 -6.49 -14.66
N ILE A 71 -24.47 -7.02 -15.32
CA ILE A 71 -24.56 -7.14 -16.78
C ILE A 71 -24.97 -5.81 -17.42
N LEU A 72 -24.07 -5.19 -18.17
CA LEU A 72 -24.28 -3.86 -18.75
C LEU A 72 -24.87 -3.89 -20.15
N HIS A 73 -24.70 -4.97 -20.90
CA HIS A 73 -25.08 -5.01 -22.30
C HIS A 73 -25.82 -6.30 -22.67
N LEU A 74 -26.72 -6.18 -23.64
CA LEU A 74 -27.26 -7.31 -24.40
C LEU A 74 -26.84 -7.14 -25.85
N GLN A 75 -26.35 -8.21 -26.46
CA GLN A 75 -25.91 -8.22 -27.84
C GLN A 75 -26.69 -9.26 -28.63
N GLY A 76 -27.38 -8.78 -29.65
CA GLY A 76 -28.12 -9.62 -30.58
C GLY A 76 -27.20 -10.42 -31.52
N ARG A 77 -27.80 -11.29 -32.34
CA ARG A 77 -27.03 -12.13 -33.30
C ARG A 77 -26.31 -11.34 -34.37
N THR A 78 -26.93 -10.26 -34.83
CA THR A 78 -26.23 -9.30 -35.65
C THR A 78 -25.54 -8.36 -34.67
N ASN A 79 -24.20 -8.26 -34.71
CA ASN A 79 -23.42 -7.38 -33.81
C ASN A 79 -23.81 -5.88 -33.88
N LYS A 80 -24.87 -5.53 -34.63
CA LYS A 80 -25.46 -4.22 -34.79
C LYS A 80 -26.51 -3.90 -33.71
N ASP A 81 -27.17 -4.91 -33.15
CA ASP A 81 -28.21 -4.73 -32.13
C ASP A 81 -27.60 -4.86 -30.73
N VAL A 82 -27.28 -3.72 -30.11
CA VAL A 82 -26.74 -3.66 -28.73
C VAL A 82 -27.67 -2.83 -27.85
N PHE A 83 -28.20 -3.44 -26.79
CA PHE A 83 -28.91 -2.73 -25.74
C PHE A 83 -27.98 -2.48 -24.56
N THR A 84 -27.96 -1.25 -24.05
CA THR A 84 -27.14 -0.87 -22.89
C THR A 84 -28.03 -0.55 -21.70
N PHE A 85 -27.77 -1.21 -20.58
CA PHE A 85 -28.41 -0.88 -19.32
C PHE A 85 -27.79 0.38 -18.70
N HIS A 86 -28.62 1.37 -18.43
CA HIS A 86 -28.21 2.58 -17.72
C HIS A 86 -28.57 2.49 -16.23
N TYR A 87 -27.77 1.73 -15.46
CA TYR A 87 -27.87 1.74 -14.01
C TYR A 87 -26.51 1.88 -13.35
N HIS A 88 -26.49 2.54 -12.19
CA HIS A 88 -25.33 2.48 -11.31
C HIS A 88 -25.40 1.21 -10.45
N PRO A 89 -24.36 0.38 -10.45
CA PRO A 89 -24.31 -0.77 -9.57
C PRO A 89 -24.39 -0.30 -8.11
N LYS A 90 -25.40 -0.78 -7.38
CA LYS A 90 -25.57 -0.44 -5.97
C LYS A 90 -24.82 -1.46 -5.13
N ILE A 91 -23.71 -1.03 -4.53
CA ILE A 91 -23.05 -1.80 -3.49
C ILE A 91 -23.94 -1.78 -2.25
N VAL A 92 -24.28 -2.97 -1.76
CA VAL A 92 -25.21 -3.18 -0.65
C VAL A 92 -24.49 -2.96 0.67
N ASN A 93 -23.29 -3.52 0.84
CA ASN A 93 -22.55 -3.43 2.10
C ASN A 93 -21.52 -2.29 2.12
N ARG A 94 -22.03 -1.06 2.05
CA ARG A 94 -21.18 0.14 2.02
C ARG A 94 -20.33 0.32 3.26
N ALA A 95 -20.88 0.04 4.45
CA ALA A 95 -20.15 0.20 5.70
C ALA A 95 -18.90 -0.67 5.73
N TYR A 96 -19.02 -1.93 5.29
CA TYR A 96 -17.89 -2.83 5.18
C TYR A 96 -16.85 -2.34 4.18
N LEU A 97 -17.29 -1.99 2.97
CA LEU A 97 -16.42 -1.47 1.92
C LEU A 97 -15.69 -0.19 2.34
N SER A 98 -16.33 0.68 3.12
CA SER A 98 -15.77 1.95 3.58
C SER A 98 -15.09 1.87 4.94
N PHE A 99 -14.76 0.68 5.45
CA PHE A 99 -14.14 0.49 6.76
C PHE A 99 -14.86 1.21 7.92
N ASP A 100 -16.18 1.35 7.86
CA ASP A 100 -16.97 2.07 8.86
C ASP A 100 -17.26 1.17 10.07
N TYR A 101 -16.22 0.96 10.88
CA TYR A 101 -16.30 0.11 12.07
C TYR A 101 -17.22 0.68 13.15
N PHE A 102 -17.34 2.01 13.25
CA PHE A 102 -18.31 2.64 14.15
C PHE A 102 -19.76 2.29 13.75
N TYR A 103 -20.09 2.37 12.47
CA TYR A 103 -21.40 1.94 11.98
C TYR A 103 -21.62 0.44 12.21
N MET A 104 -20.62 -0.40 11.92
CA MET A 104 -20.72 -1.84 12.15
C MET A 104 -21.04 -2.15 13.61
N GLU A 105 -20.35 -1.54 14.57
CA GLU A 105 -20.60 -1.75 16.00
C GLU A 105 -21.96 -1.22 16.45
N SER A 106 -22.33 0.01 16.06
CA SER A 106 -23.62 0.57 16.42
C SER A 106 -24.78 -0.30 15.90
N SER A 107 -24.65 -0.86 14.70
CA SER A 107 -25.60 -1.78 14.08
C SER A 107 -25.84 -3.08 14.88
N LEU A 108 -24.88 -3.50 15.71
CA LEU A 108 -25.03 -4.70 16.55
C LEU A 108 -26.03 -4.47 17.70
N THR A 109 -26.11 -3.24 18.20
CA THR A 109 -26.91 -2.86 19.39
C THR A 109 -28.37 -2.57 19.08
N PHE A 110 -28.73 -2.31 17.82
CA PHE A 110 -30.12 -2.03 17.46
C PHE A 110 -31.03 -3.25 17.73
N SER A 111 -32.05 -3.00 18.55
CA SER A 111 -33.04 -3.97 19.05
C SER A 111 -34.20 -4.16 18.07
N ASN A 112 -33.90 -4.45 16.80
CA ASN A 112 -34.96 -4.87 15.88
C ASN A 112 -35.36 -6.32 16.20
N LYS A 113 -36.64 -6.68 15.97
CA LYS A 113 -37.08 -8.08 16.03
C LYS A 113 -36.11 -8.95 15.20
N PRO A 114 -35.66 -10.10 15.72
CA PRO A 114 -34.70 -10.94 15.03
C PRO A 114 -35.32 -11.47 13.73
N SER A 115 -34.91 -10.92 12.60
CA SER A 115 -35.13 -11.50 11.27
C SER A 115 -33.86 -12.22 10.84
N ILE A 116 -33.98 -13.25 9.98
CA ILE A 116 -32.81 -13.96 9.43
C ILE A 116 -31.84 -12.96 8.76
N SER A 117 -32.38 -11.99 8.01
CA SER A 117 -31.57 -10.95 7.39
C SER A 117 -30.79 -10.11 8.42
N ASN A 118 -31.41 -9.74 9.54
CA ASN A 118 -30.73 -8.98 10.59
C ASN A 118 -29.64 -9.83 11.27
N LEU A 119 -29.92 -11.11 11.54
CA LEU A 119 -28.95 -12.03 12.14
C LEU A 119 -27.74 -12.23 11.21
N LYS A 120 -27.95 -12.36 9.90
CA LYS A 120 -26.87 -12.47 8.90
C LYS A 120 -25.93 -11.26 8.94
N VAL A 121 -26.50 -10.05 8.95
CA VAL A 121 -25.71 -8.81 9.05
C VAL A 121 -24.95 -8.76 10.36
N LYS A 122 -25.57 -9.12 11.49
CA LYS A 122 -24.90 -9.17 12.80
C LYS A 122 -23.74 -10.17 12.81
N ALA A 123 -23.96 -11.41 12.36
CA ALA A 123 -22.92 -12.43 12.29
C ALA A 123 -21.73 -11.96 11.44
N PHE A 124 -22.02 -11.35 10.28
CA PHE A 124 -20.99 -10.80 9.41
C PHE A 124 -20.21 -9.67 10.09
N PHE A 125 -20.86 -8.67 10.69
CA PHE A 125 -20.16 -7.58 11.38
C PHE A 125 -19.38 -8.04 12.61
N TYR A 126 -19.89 -8.98 13.41
CA TYR A 126 -19.11 -9.58 14.50
C TYR A 126 -17.84 -10.24 13.98
N ALA A 127 -17.91 -10.97 12.86
CA ALA A 127 -16.72 -11.58 12.25
C ALA A 127 -15.72 -10.52 11.77
N GLN A 128 -16.18 -9.43 11.14
CA GLN A 128 -15.31 -8.35 10.67
C GLN A 128 -14.67 -7.53 11.78
N LEU A 129 -15.27 -7.53 12.98
CA LEU A 129 -14.74 -6.96 14.21
C LEU A 129 -13.92 -7.97 15.04
N TYR A 130 -13.56 -9.13 14.47
CA TYR A 130 -12.77 -10.18 15.12
C TYR A 130 -13.42 -10.77 16.39
N LYS A 131 -14.73 -10.57 16.56
CA LYS A 131 -15.58 -11.15 17.62
C LYS A 131 -16.11 -12.51 17.16
N PHE A 132 -15.19 -13.45 16.97
CA PHE A 132 -15.47 -14.73 16.29
C PHE A 132 -16.40 -15.66 17.07
N ASN A 133 -16.45 -15.56 18.40
CA ASN A 133 -17.34 -16.37 19.23
C ASN A 133 -18.79 -15.95 19.01
N GLU A 134 -19.05 -14.65 19.09
CA GLU A 134 -20.35 -14.02 18.90
C GLU A 134 -20.88 -14.28 17.49
N ALA A 135 -20.00 -14.17 16.48
CA ALA A 135 -20.35 -14.54 15.11
C ALA A 135 -20.75 -16.02 14.97
N ASN A 136 -19.99 -16.95 15.58
CA ASN A 136 -20.27 -18.38 15.51
C ASN A 136 -21.61 -18.75 16.18
N GLU A 137 -21.93 -18.13 17.33
CA GLU A 137 -23.20 -18.38 18.03
C GLU A 137 -24.41 -17.89 17.21
N ILE A 138 -24.31 -16.71 16.59
CA ILE A 138 -25.38 -16.23 15.70
C ILE A 138 -25.52 -17.12 14.46
N LEU A 139 -24.42 -17.60 13.88
CA LEU A 139 -24.49 -18.53 12.75
C LEU A 139 -25.17 -19.85 13.14
N LYS A 140 -24.85 -20.43 14.30
CA LYS A 140 -25.55 -21.62 14.82
C LYS A 140 -27.04 -21.35 14.99
N GLN A 141 -27.41 -20.18 15.49
CA GLN A 141 -28.82 -19.76 15.62
C GLN A 141 -29.51 -19.70 14.24
N ILE A 142 -28.89 -19.07 13.24
CA ILE A 142 -29.43 -18.99 11.88
C ILE A 142 -29.59 -20.39 11.29
N ILE A 143 -28.60 -21.26 11.43
CA ILE A 143 -28.62 -22.64 10.94
C ILE A 143 -29.81 -23.40 11.53
N SER A 144 -30.03 -23.29 12.84
CA SER A 144 -31.16 -23.94 13.52
C SER A 144 -32.52 -23.43 13.01
N ILE A 145 -32.67 -22.10 12.91
CA ILE A 145 -33.93 -21.48 12.46
C ILE A 145 -34.23 -21.86 11.00
N THR A 146 -33.26 -21.69 10.11
CA THR A 146 -33.42 -21.90 8.66
C THR A 146 -33.69 -23.36 8.31
N PHE A 147 -33.04 -24.30 9.00
CA PHE A 147 -33.30 -25.72 8.84
C PHE A 147 -34.75 -26.07 9.24
N ASN A 148 -35.22 -25.56 10.38
CA ASN A 148 -36.57 -25.83 10.87
C ASN A 148 -37.67 -25.30 9.94
N VAL A 149 -37.47 -24.13 9.32
CA VAL A 149 -38.42 -23.55 8.35
C VAL A 149 -38.19 -24.03 6.91
N LYS A 150 -37.27 -24.98 6.70
CA LYS A 150 -36.89 -25.54 5.39
C LYS A 150 -36.38 -24.49 4.38
N ASP A 151 -35.80 -23.39 4.87
CA ASP A 151 -35.07 -22.44 4.04
C ASP A 151 -33.64 -22.93 3.81
N TYR A 152 -33.52 -23.93 2.93
CA TYR A 152 -32.25 -24.62 2.68
C TYR A 152 -31.18 -23.73 2.05
N ALA A 153 -31.55 -22.62 1.39
CA ALA A 153 -30.58 -21.69 0.82
C ALA A 153 -29.86 -20.90 1.92
N GLU A 154 -30.62 -20.32 2.86
CA GLU A 154 -30.04 -19.59 3.97
C GLU A 154 -29.32 -20.53 4.95
N TYR A 155 -29.83 -21.75 5.14
CA TYR A 155 -29.13 -22.80 5.86
C TYR A 155 -27.75 -23.08 5.26
N PHE A 156 -27.68 -23.30 3.94
CA PHE A 156 -26.43 -23.62 3.25
C PHE A 156 -25.43 -22.46 3.37
N ILE A 157 -25.85 -21.22 3.11
CA ILE A 157 -25.01 -20.03 3.23
C ILE A 157 -24.48 -19.87 4.68
N ALA A 158 -25.31 -20.08 5.68
CA ALA A 158 -24.90 -19.97 7.09
C ALA A 158 -23.88 -21.06 7.48
N GLN A 159 -24.03 -22.29 6.97
CA GLN A 159 -23.05 -23.35 7.17
C GLN A 159 -21.71 -23.01 6.52
N MET A 160 -21.72 -22.51 5.29
CA MET A 160 -20.50 -22.09 4.57
C MET A 160 -19.76 -20.98 5.32
N ASN A 161 -20.49 -19.93 5.73
CA ASN A 161 -19.93 -18.86 6.56
C ASN A 161 -19.33 -19.39 7.86
N ARG A 162 -19.98 -20.36 8.51
CA ARG A 162 -19.46 -20.96 9.75
C ARG A 162 -18.15 -21.71 9.53
N ILE A 163 -18.02 -22.45 8.42
CA ILE A 163 -16.76 -23.12 8.06
C ILE A 163 -15.64 -22.11 7.90
N TRP A 164 -15.84 -21.09 7.05
CA TRP A 164 -14.82 -20.08 6.78
C TRP A 164 -14.43 -19.28 8.03
N LEU A 165 -15.42 -18.93 8.87
CA LEU A 165 -15.19 -18.28 10.17
C LEU A 165 -14.28 -19.12 11.07
N LEU A 166 -14.60 -20.41 11.25
CA LEU A 166 -13.85 -21.30 12.15
C LEU A 166 -12.45 -21.61 11.59
N LYS A 167 -12.33 -21.78 10.27
CA LYS A 167 -11.03 -21.94 9.58
C LYS A 167 -10.13 -20.72 9.82
N ASN A 168 -10.68 -19.51 9.71
CA ASN A 168 -9.93 -18.29 9.99
C ASN A 168 -9.57 -18.16 11.47
N ARG A 169 -10.54 -18.43 12.36
CA ARG A 169 -10.37 -18.38 13.82
C ARG A 169 -9.23 -19.29 14.29
N LYS A 170 -9.08 -20.48 13.70
CA LYS A 170 -8.03 -21.45 14.03
C LYS A 170 -6.60 -20.89 13.89
N LYS A 171 -6.41 -19.85 13.06
CA LYS A 171 -5.11 -19.16 12.90
C LYS A 171 -4.69 -18.39 14.16
N TYR A 172 -5.65 -18.03 15.01
CA TYR A 172 -5.45 -17.10 16.13
C TYR A 172 -5.73 -17.73 17.50
N MET A 173 -6.56 -18.76 17.55
CA MET A 173 -6.96 -19.39 18.81
C MET A 173 -7.35 -20.86 18.63
N THR A 174 -7.21 -21.63 19.71
CA THR A 174 -7.64 -23.03 19.75
C THR A 174 -9.16 -23.12 19.65
N LEU A 175 -9.64 -24.02 18.79
CA LEU A 175 -11.07 -24.31 18.64
C LEU A 175 -11.53 -25.31 19.71
N SER A 176 -12.83 -25.26 20.04
CA SER A 176 -13.44 -26.33 20.83
C SER A 176 -13.32 -27.68 20.09
N PRO A 177 -13.30 -28.83 20.77
CA PRO A 177 -13.24 -30.14 20.11
C PRO A 177 -14.34 -30.33 19.06
N ALA A 178 -15.55 -29.86 19.35
CA ALA A 178 -16.69 -29.92 18.43
C ALA A 178 -16.50 -29.05 17.20
N ASP A 179 -16.04 -27.80 17.36
CA ASP A 179 -15.77 -26.91 16.23
C ASP A 179 -14.57 -27.41 15.41
N SER A 180 -13.54 -27.98 16.05
CA SER A 180 -12.40 -28.58 15.36
C SER A 180 -12.83 -29.76 14.50
N ALA A 181 -13.64 -30.68 15.04
CA ALA A 181 -14.17 -31.81 14.29
C ALA A 181 -15.05 -31.35 13.11
N PHE A 182 -15.85 -30.30 13.31
CA PHE A 182 -16.67 -29.70 12.25
C PHE A 182 -15.82 -29.14 11.10
N VAL A 183 -14.76 -28.36 11.40
CA VAL A 183 -13.85 -27.84 10.38
C VAL A 183 -13.15 -28.98 9.66
N SER A 184 -12.55 -29.93 10.39
CA SER A 184 -11.83 -31.06 9.78
C SER A 184 -12.69 -31.88 8.82
N ARG A 185 -14.00 -31.98 9.07
CA ARG A 185 -14.92 -32.69 8.18
C ARG A 185 -15.18 -31.95 6.87
N TYR A 186 -15.24 -30.63 6.88
CA TYR A 186 -15.77 -29.85 5.75
C TYR A 186 -14.75 -28.87 5.13
N GLU A 187 -13.51 -28.81 5.61
CA GLU A 187 -12.50 -27.84 5.16
C GLU A 187 -12.32 -27.83 3.63
N ASN A 188 -12.29 -29.01 3.00
CA ASN A 188 -12.13 -29.22 1.56
C ASN A 188 -13.25 -30.08 0.93
N GLN A 189 -14.37 -30.23 1.66
CA GLN A 189 -15.52 -31.06 1.27
C GLN A 189 -16.82 -30.27 1.46
N GLN A 190 -16.77 -29.00 1.11
CA GLN A 190 -17.87 -28.05 1.31
C GLN A 190 -19.10 -28.46 0.47
N GLU A 191 -18.85 -29.11 -0.67
CA GLU A 191 -19.85 -29.66 -1.57
C GLU A 191 -20.69 -30.76 -0.90
N GLU A 192 -20.15 -31.46 0.10
CA GLU A 192 -20.91 -32.48 0.84
C GLU A 192 -22.12 -31.87 1.56
N ILE A 193 -22.00 -30.66 2.10
CA ILE A 193 -23.11 -29.97 2.76
C ILE A 193 -24.24 -29.75 1.77
N PHE A 194 -23.91 -29.34 0.54
CA PHE A 194 -24.89 -29.17 -0.52
C PHE A 194 -25.51 -30.51 -0.94
N ASN A 195 -24.70 -31.56 -1.05
CA ASN A 195 -25.13 -32.90 -1.47
C ASN A 195 -26.12 -33.56 -0.49
N LEU A 196 -26.05 -33.21 0.79
CA LEU A 196 -26.97 -33.67 1.84
C LEU A 196 -28.36 -33.00 1.78
N LEU A 197 -28.55 -31.97 0.96
CA LEU A 197 -29.82 -31.26 0.82
C LEU A 197 -30.82 -32.01 -0.10
N PRO A 198 -32.13 -31.73 0.03
CA PRO A 198 -33.17 -32.38 -0.78
C PRO A 198 -32.94 -32.26 -2.29
N SER A 199 -33.34 -33.29 -3.05
CA SER A 199 -33.17 -33.36 -4.51
C SER A 199 -33.74 -32.14 -5.25
N ASP A 200 -34.93 -31.69 -4.85
CA ASP A 200 -35.61 -30.56 -5.49
C ASP A 200 -34.86 -29.25 -5.27
N PHE A 201 -34.26 -29.09 -4.08
CA PHE A 201 -33.41 -27.94 -3.77
C PHE A 201 -32.14 -27.98 -4.63
N LYS A 202 -31.45 -29.13 -4.67
CA LYS A 202 -30.23 -29.30 -5.46
C LYS A 202 -30.46 -29.01 -6.94
N LYS A 203 -31.59 -29.46 -7.50
CA LYS A 203 -31.96 -29.19 -8.90
C LYS A 203 -32.22 -27.71 -9.16
N LYS A 204 -32.89 -27.01 -8.22
CA LYS A 204 -33.27 -25.59 -8.38
C LYS A 204 -32.11 -24.62 -8.12
N TYR A 205 -31.19 -24.98 -7.23
CA TYR A 205 -30.12 -24.12 -6.75
C TYR A 205 -28.73 -24.72 -6.98
N GLY A 206 -28.56 -25.58 -7.98
CA GLY A 206 -27.27 -26.21 -8.32
C GLY A 206 -26.12 -25.21 -8.43
N PHE A 207 -26.39 -24.03 -9.01
CA PHE A 207 -25.43 -22.93 -9.10
C PHE A 207 -24.87 -22.50 -7.74
N LEU A 208 -25.63 -22.57 -6.63
CA LEU A 208 -25.12 -22.23 -5.29
C LEU A 208 -24.09 -23.25 -4.81
N GLY A 209 -24.34 -24.53 -5.08
CA GLY A 209 -23.40 -25.62 -4.76
C GLY A 209 -22.08 -25.40 -5.48
N GLU A 210 -22.12 -25.04 -6.77
CA GLU A 210 -20.94 -24.71 -7.57
C GLU A 210 -20.26 -23.41 -7.08
N SER A 211 -21.03 -22.33 -6.91
CA SER A 211 -20.51 -20.99 -6.56
C SER A 211 -19.74 -20.92 -5.26
N LEU A 212 -20.13 -21.73 -4.28
CA LEU A 212 -19.55 -21.75 -2.95
C LEU A 212 -18.68 -22.99 -2.73
N SER A 213 -18.43 -23.80 -3.78
CA SER A 213 -17.59 -24.98 -3.70
C SER A 213 -16.10 -24.63 -3.63
N HIS A 214 -15.31 -25.52 -3.06
CA HIS A 214 -13.85 -25.43 -3.11
C HIS A 214 -13.34 -25.85 -4.50
N GLN A 215 -14.02 -26.80 -5.15
CA GLN A 215 -13.64 -27.24 -6.49
C GLN A 215 -13.71 -26.12 -7.53
N THR A 216 -14.78 -25.32 -7.56
CA THR A 216 -14.89 -24.19 -8.50
C THR A 216 -13.80 -23.15 -8.27
N LEU A 217 -13.39 -22.89 -7.02
CA LEU A 217 -12.23 -22.04 -6.72
C LEU A 217 -10.94 -22.58 -7.34
N LEU A 218 -10.72 -23.89 -7.29
CA LEU A 218 -9.53 -24.52 -7.89
C LEU A 218 -9.54 -24.39 -9.41
N GLU A 219 -10.69 -24.63 -10.04
CA GLU A 219 -10.88 -24.46 -11.48
C GLU A 219 -10.68 -23.00 -11.91
N ASP A 220 -11.27 -22.06 -11.18
CA ASP A 220 -11.09 -20.63 -11.42
C ASP A 220 -9.63 -20.22 -11.19
N SER A 221 -8.96 -20.70 -10.13
CA SER A 221 -7.53 -20.46 -9.88
C SER A 221 -6.62 -20.92 -11.02
N SER A 222 -6.93 -22.07 -11.63
CA SER A 222 -6.21 -22.54 -12.81
C SER A 222 -6.42 -21.62 -14.03
N THR A 223 -7.65 -21.14 -14.22
CA THR A 223 -8.00 -20.16 -15.25
C THR A 223 -7.25 -18.85 -15.03
N PHE A 224 -7.24 -18.35 -13.79
CA PHE A 224 -6.47 -17.18 -13.38
C PHE A 224 -4.99 -17.32 -13.68
N SER A 225 -4.38 -18.45 -13.31
CA SER A 225 -2.96 -18.72 -13.57
C SER A 225 -2.64 -18.66 -15.05
N SER A 226 -3.50 -19.20 -15.92
CA SER A 226 -3.33 -19.14 -17.37
C SER A 226 -3.41 -17.70 -17.92
N LEU A 227 -4.35 -16.88 -17.42
CA LEU A 227 -4.49 -15.48 -17.79
C LEU A 227 -3.26 -14.66 -17.36
N LEU A 228 -2.76 -14.88 -16.14
CA LEU A 228 -1.56 -14.20 -15.64
C LEU A 228 -0.33 -14.52 -16.48
N GLN A 229 -0.13 -15.79 -16.86
CA GLN A 229 0.97 -16.20 -17.75
C GLN A 229 0.86 -15.58 -19.14
N ALA A 230 -0.35 -15.45 -19.68
CA ALA A 230 -0.60 -14.78 -20.96
C ALA A 230 -0.23 -13.29 -20.89
N ILE A 231 -0.66 -12.59 -19.83
CA ILE A 231 -0.34 -11.18 -19.60
C ILE A 231 1.18 -10.98 -19.46
N ASP A 232 1.87 -11.83 -18.69
CA ASP A 232 3.32 -11.76 -18.53
C ASP A 232 4.06 -11.99 -19.86
N SER A 233 3.59 -12.92 -20.67
CA SER A 233 4.15 -13.21 -21.99
C SER A 233 3.99 -12.03 -22.95
N ILE A 234 2.84 -11.34 -22.90
CA ILE A 234 2.56 -10.15 -23.70
C ILE A 234 3.46 -8.98 -23.27
N LYS A 235 3.57 -8.76 -21.95
CA LYS A 235 4.47 -7.74 -21.39
C LYS A 235 5.94 -8.00 -21.76
N ALA A 236 6.40 -9.26 -21.70
CA ALA A 236 7.77 -9.62 -22.07
C ALA A 236 8.09 -9.34 -23.55
N LYS A 237 7.07 -9.39 -24.41
CA LYS A 237 7.18 -9.06 -25.85
C LYS A 237 7.06 -7.56 -26.14
N GLY A 238 6.83 -6.72 -25.12
CA GLY A 238 6.60 -5.28 -25.31
C GLY A 238 5.29 -4.96 -26.04
N SER A 239 4.35 -5.91 -26.10
CA SER A 239 3.05 -5.74 -26.75
C SER A 239 2.00 -5.26 -25.75
N ILE A 240 1.00 -4.50 -26.24
CA ILE A 240 -0.08 -3.95 -25.42
C ILE A 240 -1.39 -4.66 -25.80
N GLU A 241 -2.16 -5.09 -24.80
CA GLU A 241 -3.53 -5.58 -25.05
C GLU A 241 -4.51 -4.41 -25.12
N ILE A 242 -5.35 -4.39 -26.15
CA ILE A 242 -6.39 -3.36 -26.34
C ILE A 242 -7.77 -4.02 -26.27
N GLY A 243 -8.71 -3.33 -25.62
CA GLY A 243 -10.13 -3.70 -25.58
C GLY A 243 -10.54 -4.56 -24.37
N SER A 244 -11.84 -4.61 -24.12
CA SER A 244 -12.45 -5.35 -23.00
C SER A 244 -12.25 -6.87 -23.09
N ASN A 245 -12.10 -7.43 -24.30
CA ASN A 245 -11.86 -8.86 -24.54
C ASN A 245 -10.41 -9.32 -24.24
N SER A 246 -9.54 -8.40 -23.83
CA SER A 246 -8.15 -8.69 -23.42
C SER A 246 -8.09 -9.66 -22.24
N ASN A 247 -6.94 -10.33 -22.06
CA ASN A 247 -6.72 -11.15 -20.88
C ASN A 247 -6.80 -10.30 -19.60
N THR A 248 -6.31 -9.06 -19.68
CA THR A 248 -6.42 -8.07 -18.60
C THR A 248 -7.88 -7.71 -18.29
N GLY A 249 -8.72 -7.48 -19.29
CA GLY A 249 -10.15 -7.20 -19.11
C GLY A 249 -10.90 -8.36 -18.45
N LYS A 250 -10.64 -9.59 -18.90
CA LYS A 250 -11.19 -10.81 -18.27
C LYS A 250 -10.76 -10.95 -16.81
N LEU A 251 -9.49 -10.68 -16.51
CA LEU A 251 -8.95 -10.73 -15.16
C LEU A 251 -9.70 -9.76 -14.21
N ILE A 252 -9.89 -8.51 -14.67
CA ILE A 252 -10.64 -7.47 -13.97
C ILE A 252 -12.06 -7.94 -13.67
N ASP A 253 -12.77 -8.42 -14.69
CA ASP A 253 -14.18 -8.82 -14.54
C ASP A 253 -14.35 -9.96 -13.55
N ILE A 254 -13.51 -11.00 -13.62
CA ILE A 254 -13.60 -12.13 -12.69
C ILE A 254 -13.29 -11.65 -11.25
N THR A 255 -12.27 -10.81 -11.06
CA THR A 255 -11.91 -10.26 -9.74
C THR A 255 -13.06 -9.45 -9.14
N MET A 256 -13.68 -8.58 -9.93
CA MET A 256 -14.80 -7.75 -9.49
C MET A 256 -16.05 -8.56 -9.18
N ASP A 257 -16.37 -9.56 -10.00
CA ASP A 257 -17.50 -10.46 -9.77
C ASP A 257 -17.36 -11.19 -8.42
N TYR A 258 -16.17 -11.71 -8.10
CA TYR A 258 -15.88 -12.36 -6.82
C TYR A 258 -16.01 -11.41 -5.62
N LEU A 259 -15.41 -10.23 -5.71
CA LEU A 259 -15.46 -9.24 -4.63
C LEU A 259 -16.89 -8.80 -4.34
N ARG A 260 -17.65 -8.43 -5.36
CA ARG A 260 -19.03 -7.99 -5.20
C ARG A 260 -19.94 -9.10 -4.73
N PHE A 261 -19.80 -10.30 -5.29
CA PHE A 261 -20.55 -11.47 -4.85
C PHE A 261 -20.31 -11.78 -3.37
N THR A 262 -19.08 -11.64 -2.89
CA THR A 262 -18.73 -11.88 -1.48
C THR A 262 -19.28 -10.78 -0.56
N ILE A 263 -19.01 -9.51 -0.89
CA ILE A 263 -19.34 -8.35 -0.06
C ILE A 263 -20.85 -8.17 0.09
N ASP A 264 -21.60 -8.19 -1.02
CA ASP A 264 -23.03 -7.86 -1.00
C ASP A 264 -23.89 -9.00 -0.43
N ASN A 265 -23.42 -10.24 -0.51
CA ASN A 265 -24.12 -11.40 0.05
C ASN A 265 -23.74 -11.70 1.51
N HIS A 266 -22.90 -10.88 2.16
CA HIS A 266 -22.43 -11.09 3.54
C HIS A 266 -21.73 -12.44 3.72
N LEU A 267 -20.93 -12.82 2.73
CA LEU A 267 -20.17 -14.07 2.76
C LEU A 267 -18.83 -13.84 3.47
N LEU A 268 -18.44 -14.78 4.32
CA LEU A 268 -17.11 -14.82 4.94
C LEU A 268 -16.09 -15.52 4.04
N TYR A 269 -16.39 -15.61 2.74
CA TYR A 269 -15.60 -16.30 1.73
C TYR A 269 -14.22 -15.71 1.55
N GLU A 270 -14.07 -14.42 1.88
CA GLU A 270 -12.77 -13.74 1.93
C GLU A 270 -11.76 -14.36 2.91
N TYR A 271 -12.17 -15.27 3.80
CA TYR A 271 -11.25 -16.02 4.66
C TYR A 271 -10.65 -17.27 3.99
N GLU A 272 -11.13 -17.64 2.80
CA GLU A 272 -10.59 -18.75 2.03
C GLU A 272 -9.27 -18.33 1.35
N PRO A 273 -8.13 -19.01 1.61
CA PRO A 273 -6.83 -18.60 1.08
C PRO A 273 -6.78 -18.47 -0.45
N LEU A 274 -7.39 -19.41 -1.19
CA LEU A 274 -7.43 -19.37 -2.66
C LEU A 274 -8.14 -18.10 -3.18
N PHE A 275 -9.20 -17.66 -2.49
CA PHE A 275 -9.86 -16.41 -2.82
C PHE A 275 -8.92 -15.22 -2.63
N GLN A 276 -8.22 -15.16 -1.49
CA GLN A 276 -7.27 -14.08 -1.18
C GLN A 276 -6.15 -14.03 -2.22
N GLU A 277 -5.60 -15.18 -2.61
CA GLU A 277 -4.57 -15.31 -3.64
C GLU A 277 -5.05 -14.81 -5.00
N ILE A 278 -6.24 -15.23 -5.45
CA ILE A 278 -6.83 -14.79 -6.71
C ILE A 278 -6.94 -13.26 -6.77
N ILE A 279 -7.50 -12.63 -5.73
CA ILE A 279 -7.66 -11.17 -5.68
C ILE A 279 -6.30 -10.48 -5.63
N TYR A 280 -5.38 -10.95 -4.79
CA TYR A 280 -4.03 -10.40 -4.66
C TYR A 280 -3.24 -10.46 -5.97
N PHE A 281 -3.16 -11.62 -6.62
CA PHE A 281 -2.41 -11.78 -7.86
C PHE A 281 -3.01 -10.93 -8.98
N SER A 282 -4.33 -10.83 -9.04
CA SER A 282 -5.01 -10.01 -10.04
C SER A 282 -4.67 -8.53 -9.86
N LEU A 283 -4.91 -7.97 -8.68
CA LEU A 283 -4.65 -6.55 -8.40
C LEU A 283 -3.16 -6.20 -8.48
N SER A 284 -2.26 -7.10 -8.06
CA SER A 284 -0.82 -6.85 -8.14
C SER A 284 -0.34 -6.74 -9.58
N LYS A 285 -0.86 -7.56 -10.50
CA LYS A 285 -0.58 -7.43 -11.94
C LYS A 285 -1.16 -6.15 -12.51
N LEU A 286 -2.39 -5.77 -12.15
CA LEU A 286 -3.01 -4.52 -12.61
C LEU A 286 -2.17 -3.31 -12.18
N LEU A 287 -1.74 -3.25 -10.92
CA LEU A 287 -0.86 -2.19 -10.40
C LEU A 287 0.51 -2.13 -11.12
N GLN A 288 1.02 -3.27 -11.59
CA GLN A 288 2.30 -3.35 -12.31
C GLN A 288 2.19 -3.14 -13.83
N TYR A 289 1.01 -3.28 -14.42
CA TYR A 289 0.79 -3.25 -15.87
C TYR A 289 0.29 -1.89 -16.37
N PHE A 290 -0.65 -1.25 -15.68
CA PHE A 290 -1.18 0.05 -16.11
C PHE A 290 -0.15 1.19 -16.16
N PRO A 291 0.89 1.26 -15.29
CA PRO A 291 1.92 2.30 -15.39
C PRO A 291 2.76 2.20 -16.67
N THR A 292 2.93 1.01 -17.23
CA THR A 292 3.75 0.80 -18.43
C THR A 292 3.06 1.22 -19.73
N ASN A 293 1.73 1.30 -19.73
CA ASN A 293 0.97 1.72 -20.90
C ASN A 293 0.85 3.25 -21.03
N ASN A 294 1.29 4.03 -20.03
CA ASN A 294 1.30 5.50 -20.11
C ASN A 294 2.53 6.06 -20.86
N ASN A 295 3.52 5.22 -21.19
CA ASN A 295 4.72 5.60 -21.97
C ASN A 295 4.53 5.27 -23.46
N LEU A 296 3.39 5.64 -24.03
CA LEU A 296 3.13 5.53 -25.46
C LEU A 296 3.83 6.65 -26.20
N SER A 297 4.37 6.35 -27.38
CA SER A 297 4.94 7.37 -28.26
C SER A 297 3.82 8.26 -28.82
N ASP A 298 4.12 9.51 -29.18
CA ASP A 298 3.14 10.41 -29.82
C ASP A 298 2.53 9.80 -31.09
N ASP A 299 3.24 8.86 -31.74
CA ASP A 299 2.77 8.10 -32.91
C ASP A 299 1.68 7.07 -32.57
N ASP A 300 1.65 6.51 -31.35
CA ASP A 300 0.60 5.58 -30.90
C ASP A 300 -0.71 6.31 -30.58
N ILE A 301 -0.63 7.59 -30.19
CA ILE A 301 -1.77 8.48 -29.94
C ILE A 301 -2.46 8.85 -31.26
N PHE A 302 -1.70 8.90 -32.35
CA PHE A 302 -2.18 9.25 -33.70
C PHE A 302 -3.26 8.30 -34.24
N PHE A 303 -3.30 7.05 -33.77
CA PHE A 303 -4.24 6.03 -34.27
C PHE A 303 -5.58 5.94 -33.51
N ASN A 304 -5.83 6.79 -32.51
CA ASN A 304 -7.12 6.87 -31.80
C ASN A 304 -7.65 5.50 -31.30
N TYR A 305 -6.76 4.56 -30.94
CA TYR A 305 -7.20 3.30 -30.33
C TYR A 305 -7.75 3.59 -28.93
N PRO A 306 -8.98 3.16 -28.59
CA PRO A 306 -9.47 3.27 -27.23
C PRO A 306 -8.66 2.31 -26.36
N PHE A 307 -7.62 2.83 -25.72
CA PHE A 307 -6.87 2.11 -24.71
C PHE A 307 -7.84 1.66 -23.61
N PRO A 308 -7.69 0.44 -23.06
CA PRO A 308 -8.48 0.05 -21.90
C PRO A 308 -8.08 0.95 -20.73
N THR A 309 -8.84 2.02 -20.48
CA THR A 309 -8.66 2.86 -19.30
C THR A 309 -9.30 2.15 -18.12
N TYR A 310 -8.63 1.15 -17.57
CA TYR A 310 -9.04 0.65 -16.25
C TYR A 310 -8.78 1.75 -15.24
N THR A 311 -9.85 2.18 -14.58
CA THR A 311 -9.76 3.16 -13.50
C THR A 311 -10.05 2.41 -12.22
N PHE A 312 -9.07 2.33 -11.33
CA PHE A 312 -9.25 1.70 -10.02
C PHE A 312 -10.38 2.40 -9.25
N ASP A 313 -11.27 1.69 -8.57
CA ASP A 313 -12.41 2.26 -7.85
C ASP A 313 -12.35 2.01 -6.33
N GLU A 314 -13.44 2.30 -5.61
CA GLU A 314 -13.51 2.05 -4.17
C GLU A 314 -13.44 0.56 -3.78
N VAL A 315 -13.84 -0.36 -4.66
CA VAL A 315 -13.75 -1.81 -4.45
C VAL A 315 -12.31 -2.27 -4.56
N ASP A 316 -11.58 -1.75 -5.55
CA ASP A 316 -10.14 -1.98 -5.67
C ASP A 316 -9.38 -1.44 -4.46
N PHE A 317 -9.68 -0.20 -4.05
CA PHE A 317 -9.06 0.41 -2.88
C PHE A 317 -9.25 -0.48 -1.64
N PHE A 318 -10.49 -0.89 -1.36
CA PHE A 318 -10.80 -1.79 -0.27
C PHE A 318 -10.00 -3.10 -0.35
N ALA A 319 -9.99 -3.74 -1.53
CA ALA A 319 -9.33 -5.02 -1.74
C ALA A 319 -7.80 -4.92 -1.58
N ILE A 320 -7.17 -3.85 -2.06
CA ILE A 320 -5.72 -3.62 -1.87
C ILE A 320 -5.39 -3.54 -0.38
N ILE A 321 -6.16 -2.79 0.41
CA ILE A 321 -5.93 -2.66 1.85
C ILE A 321 -6.22 -3.97 2.61
N LYS A 322 -7.19 -4.75 2.15
CA LYS A 322 -7.62 -5.99 2.83
C LYS A 322 -6.68 -7.18 2.57
N PHE A 323 -6.25 -7.37 1.32
CA PHE A 323 -5.64 -8.64 0.88
C PHE A 323 -4.13 -8.59 0.65
N PHE A 324 -3.52 -7.41 0.50
CA PHE A 324 -2.08 -7.33 0.32
C PHE A 324 -1.34 -7.52 1.65
N SER A 325 -0.14 -8.09 1.59
CA SER A 325 0.85 -7.87 2.64
C SER A 325 1.51 -6.49 2.46
N LEU A 326 2.05 -5.90 3.53
CA LEU A 326 2.74 -4.61 3.43
C LEU A 326 3.97 -4.69 2.52
N ARG A 327 4.70 -5.81 2.56
CA ARG A 327 5.88 -6.08 1.73
C ARG A 327 5.50 -6.15 0.25
N ASP A 328 4.43 -6.87 -0.08
CA ASP A 328 4.01 -7.05 -1.48
C ASP A 328 3.46 -5.75 -2.06
N LEU A 329 2.67 -5.02 -1.27
CA LEU A 329 2.19 -3.69 -1.66
C LEU A 329 3.36 -2.74 -1.89
N SER A 330 4.34 -2.72 -0.97
CA SER A 330 5.54 -1.89 -1.13
C SER A 330 6.30 -2.22 -2.41
N THR A 331 6.41 -3.50 -2.76
CA THR A 331 7.04 -3.94 -4.01
C THR A 331 6.26 -3.45 -5.23
N CYS A 332 4.93 -3.58 -5.23
CA CYS A 332 4.08 -3.12 -6.32
C CYS A 332 4.14 -1.59 -6.48
N ILE A 333 4.03 -0.83 -5.40
CA ILE A 333 4.14 0.63 -5.41
C ILE A 333 5.53 1.06 -5.89
N ASN A 334 6.61 0.43 -5.44
CA ASN A 334 7.96 0.77 -5.92
C ASN A 334 8.15 0.49 -7.41
N ILE A 335 7.47 -0.50 -7.98
CA ILE A 335 7.46 -0.76 -9.43
C ILE A 335 6.63 0.31 -10.14
N PHE A 336 5.44 0.61 -9.63
CA PHE A 336 4.54 1.65 -10.14
C PHE A 336 5.26 3.00 -10.24
N MET A 337 5.89 3.41 -9.14
CA MET A 337 6.52 4.73 -8.97
C MET A 337 7.76 4.95 -9.85
N LYS A 338 8.29 3.89 -10.48
CA LYS A 338 9.34 4.03 -11.50
C LYS A 338 8.82 4.53 -12.85
N ASN A 339 7.54 4.28 -13.13
CA ASN A 339 6.94 4.52 -14.45
C ASN A 339 5.81 5.57 -14.38
N SER A 340 5.29 5.88 -13.19
CA SER A 340 4.20 6.83 -13.01
C SER A 340 4.32 7.53 -11.67
N SER A 341 3.89 8.78 -11.58
CA SER A 341 3.97 9.60 -10.36
C SER A 341 2.68 9.60 -9.53
N GLU A 342 1.54 9.24 -10.13
CA GLU A 342 0.24 9.34 -9.47
C GLU A 342 -0.68 8.19 -9.89
N LEU A 343 -1.23 7.49 -8.90
CA LEU A 343 -2.31 6.52 -9.05
C LEU A 343 -3.65 7.23 -8.86
N LYS A 344 -4.45 7.26 -9.93
CA LYS A 344 -5.78 7.86 -9.92
C LYS A 344 -6.85 6.80 -9.69
N PHE A 345 -7.77 7.10 -8.78
CA PHE A 345 -8.96 6.29 -8.57
C PHE A 345 -10.22 7.00 -9.07
N GLY A 346 -11.18 6.21 -9.54
CA GLY A 346 -12.56 6.59 -9.72
C GLY A 346 -13.24 6.84 -8.39
N HIS A 347 -14.24 7.71 -8.40
CA HIS A 347 -15.05 8.02 -7.20
C HIS A 347 -14.26 8.41 -5.95
N MET A 348 -13.20 9.22 -6.11
CA MET A 348 -12.34 9.72 -5.01
C MET A 348 -13.09 10.12 -3.72
N PRO A 349 -14.25 10.83 -3.74
CA PRO A 349 -14.98 11.15 -2.51
C PRO A 349 -15.30 9.94 -1.63
N ARG A 350 -15.61 8.77 -2.21
CA ARG A 350 -15.88 7.53 -1.47
C ARG A 350 -14.62 6.99 -0.81
N ILE A 351 -13.50 7.00 -1.54
CA ILE A 351 -12.19 6.56 -1.01
C ILE A 351 -11.75 7.44 0.15
N LEU A 352 -11.94 8.76 0.04
CA LEU A 352 -11.62 9.68 1.14
C LEU A 352 -12.46 9.40 2.39
N VAL A 353 -13.73 8.99 2.24
CA VAL A 353 -14.55 8.53 3.37
C VAL A 353 -13.98 7.24 3.96
N SER A 354 -13.61 6.27 3.12
CA SER A 354 -12.99 5.01 3.56
C SER A 354 -11.70 5.25 4.37
N ILE A 355 -10.83 6.16 3.90
CA ILE A 355 -9.63 6.58 4.62
C ILE A 355 -10.03 7.18 5.98
N LYS A 356 -10.95 8.14 6.01
CA LYS A 356 -11.36 8.79 7.25
C LYS A 356 -11.93 7.80 8.27
N ASN A 357 -12.78 6.89 7.83
CA ASN A 357 -13.36 5.86 8.70
C ASN A 357 -12.28 4.94 9.29
N LEU A 358 -11.31 4.50 8.46
CA LEU A 358 -10.20 3.66 8.90
C LEU A 358 -9.28 4.38 9.90
N PHE A 359 -9.05 5.69 9.80
CA PHE A 359 -8.21 6.37 10.80
C PHE A 359 -9.01 6.79 12.05
N ALA A 360 -10.28 7.18 11.91
CA ALA A 360 -11.13 7.62 13.02
C ALA A 360 -11.31 6.55 14.11
N TYR A 361 -11.38 5.28 13.72
CA TYR A 361 -11.64 4.18 14.65
C TYR A 361 -10.39 3.74 15.45
N GLY A 362 -9.20 4.30 15.15
CA GLY A 362 -7.94 3.90 15.77
C GLY A 362 -7.87 4.09 17.29
N SER A 363 -8.34 5.22 17.80
CA SER A 363 -8.48 5.48 19.24
C SER A 363 -9.25 4.39 19.98
N LYS A 364 -10.32 3.86 19.39
CA LYS A 364 -11.13 2.77 19.98
C LYS A 364 -10.39 1.44 19.95
N VAL A 365 -9.69 1.13 18.87
CA VAL A 365 -8.85 -0.09 18.76
C VAL A 365 -7.78 -0.12 19.84
N LYS A 366 -7.16 1.02 20.16
CA LYS A 366 -6.15 1.14 21.23
C LYS A 366 -6.71 0.83 22.62
N SER A 367 -8.00 1.07 22.82
CA SER A 367 -8.71 0.71 24.06
C SER A 367 -9.20 -0.74 24.10
N ASP A 368 -9.13 -1.46 22.98
CA ASP A 368 -9.52 -2.87 22.90
C ASP A 368 -8.46 -3.76 23.58
N GLN A 369 -8.91 -4.87 24.18
CA GLN A 369 -8.04 -5.85 24.84
C GLN A 369 -7.52 -6.91 23.86
N SER A 370 -8.11 -7.03 22.66
CA SER A 370 -7.73 -8.04 21.66
C SER A 370 -6.43 -7.66 20.92
N SER A 371 -5.30 -8.28 21.33
CA SER A 371 -4.00 -8.07 20.70
C SER A 371 -3.97 -8.40 19.21
N ILE A 372 -4.78 -9.38 18.78
CA ILE A 372 -4.91 -9.85 17.40
C ILE A 372 -5.58 -8.80 16.52
N PHE A 373 -6.70 -8.23 16.99
CA PHE A 373 -7.42 -7.23 16.22
C PHE A 373 -6.58 -5.96 16.06
N ILE A 374 -5.88 -5.54 17.12
CA ILE A 374 -4.94 -4.42 17.07
C ILE A 374 -3.86 -4.65 16.00
N GLU A 375 -3.24 -5.82 15.97
CA GLU A 375 -2.18 -6.13 14.98
C GLU A 375 -2.72 -6.13 13.55
N TYR A 376 -3.87 -6.77 13.33
CA TYR A 376 -4.53 -6.75 12.03
C TYR A 376 -4.86 -5.33 11.56
N TYR A 377 -5.39 -4.51 12.48
CA TYR A 377 -5.77 -3.13 12.22
C TYR A 377 -4.59 -2.23 11.88
N ILE A 378 -3.51 -2.31 12.66
CA ILE A 378 -2.25 -1.59 12.37
C ILE A 378 -1.71 -2.00 11.00
N GLY A 379 -1.82 -3.28 10.64
CA GLY A 379 -1.47 -3.74 9.30
C GLY A 379 -2.28 -3.04 8.20
N MET A 380 -3.60 -2.84 8.38
CA MET A 380 -4.42 -2.09 7.42
C MET A 380 -4.01 -0.62 7.35
N ILE A 381 -3.73 0.01 8.48
CA ILE A 381 -3.25 1.40 8.54
C ILE A 381 -1.95 1.55 7.73
N ASN A 382 -0.96 0.67 7.96
CA ASN A 382 0.32 0.72 7.24
C ASN A 382 0.12 0.53 5.73
N ARG A 383 -0.75 -0.40 5.32
CA ARG A 383 -1.08 -0.58 3.89
C ARG A 383 -1.78 0.64 3.30
N CYS A 384 -2.67 1.29 4.07
CA CYS A 384 -3.35 2.50 3.66
C CYS A 384 -2.36 3.64 3.45
N LEU A 385 -1.46 3.88 4.41
CA LEU A 385 -0.38 4.87 4.27
C LEU A 385 0.52 4.57 3.07
N LYS A 386 0.88 3.30 2.86
CA LYS A 386 1.72 2.90 1.72
C LYS A 386 1.05 3.17 0.38
N LEU A 387 -0.25 2.90 0.26
CA LEU A 387 -1.01 3.19 -0.96
C LEU A 387 -1.18 4.70 -1.16
N MET A 388 -1.48 5.45 -0.08
CA MET A 388 -1.67 6.90 -0.12
C MET A 388 -0.42 7.67 -0.59
N GLN A 389 0.78 7.08 -0.49
CA GLN A 389 2.00 7.66 -1.06
C GLN A 389 1.84 8.01 -2.53
N CYS A 390 1.23 7.14 -3.34
CA CYS A 390 1.08 7.37 -4.77
C CYS A 390 -0.22 8.11 -5.14
N MET A 391 -0.99 8.61 -4.17
CA MET A 391 -2.28 9.27 -4.40
C MET A 391 -2.18 10.77 -4.14
N GLN A 392 -2.70 11.59 -5.04
CA GLN A 392 -2.81 13.03 -4.77
C GLN A 392 -4.02 13.29 -3.85
N LEU A 393 -3.76 13.61 -2.59
CA LEU A 393 -4.82 13.79 -1.59
C LEU A 393 -5.14 15.27 -1.33
N PRO A 394 -6.40 15.60 -0.95
CA PRO A 394 -6.74 16.90 -0.40
C PRO A 394 -6.02 17.15 0.92
N LEU A 395 -5.59 18.41 1.15
CA LEU A 395 -4.85 18.79 2.36
C LEU A 395 -5.62 18.44 3.64
N SER A 396 -6.94 18.66 3.65
CA SER A 396 -7.81 18.32 4.78
C SER A 396 -7.79 16.83 5.17
N THR A 397 -7.58 15.94 4.19
CA THR A 397 -7.48 14.49 4.45
C THR A 397 -6.11 14.13 5.01
N ILE A 398 -5.05 14.76 4.50
CA ILE A 398 -3.70 14.61 5.04
C ILE A 398 -3.68 15.10 6.50
N GLU A 399 -4.28 16.27 6.77
CA GLU A 399 -4.46 16.82 8.12
C GLU A 399 -5.13 15.85 9.06
N PHE A 400 -6.26 15.29 8.62
CA PHE A 400 -6.98 14.29 9.39
C PHE A 400 -6.13 13.06 9.70
N VAL A 401 -5.45 12.50 8.70
CA VAL A 401 -4.65 11.28 8.85
C VAL A 401 -3.46 11.51 9.77
N VAL A 402 -2.72 12.60 9.58
CA VAL A 402 -1.53 12.91 10.39
C VAL A 402 -1.90 13.05 11.86
N ASN A 403 -2.97 13.80 12.17
CA ASN A 403 -3.41 13.98 13.55
C ASN A 403 -3.79 12.64 14.21
N HIS A 404 -4.44 11.73 13.49
CA HIS A 404 -4.77 10.41 14.04
C HIS A 404 -3.55 9.51 14.18
N VAL A 405 -2.61 9.54 13.22
CA VAL A 405 -1.36 8.76 13.31
C VAL A 405 -0.54 9.18 14.52
N VAL A 406 -0.33 10.50 14.69
CA VAL A 406 0.40 11.07 15.83
C VAL A 406 -0.27 10.72 17.16
N ASN A 407 -1.58 10.89 17.29
CA ASN A 407 -2.27 10.67 18.56
C ASN A 407 -2.40 9.19 18.92
N ASP A 408 -2.69 8.34 17.93
CA ASP A 408 -3.06 6.96 18.19
C ASP A 408 -1.85 6.00 18.08
N TRP A 409 -0.95 6.21 17.13
CA TRP A 409 -0.09 5.15 16.59
C TRP A 409 1.43 5.37 16.66
N THR A 410 1.96 6.59 16.60
CA THR A 410 3.43 6.83 16.52
C THR A 410 4.21 6.22 17.68
N ARG A 411 3.55 6.02 18.83
CA ARG A 411 4.12 5.42 20.05
C ARG A 411 3.94 3.91 20.17
N SER A 412 3.32 3.29 19.18
CA SER A 412 3.15 1.84 19.14
C SER A 412 4.37 1.20 18.50
N ASN A 413 5.05 0.32 19.22
CA ASN A 413 6.17 -0.47 18.67
C ASN A 413 5.77 -1.35 17.46
N ARG A 414 4.47 -1.48 17.18
CA ARG A 414 3.93 -2.28 16.06
C ARG A 414 3.65 -1.44 14.81
N PHE A 415 3.71 -0.11 14.89
CA PHE A 415 3.47 0.80 13.78
C PHE A 415 4.74 0.94 12.92
N ASP A 416 4.59 0.94 11.59
CA ASP A 416 5.75 1.02 10.69
C ASP A 416 6.09 2.49 10.41
N PHE A 417 7.10 2.99 11.13
CA PHE A 417 7.52 4.38 11.04
C PHE A 417 8.15 4.73 9.68
N HIS A 418 8.78 3.76 9.00
CA HIS A 418 9.37 3.99 7.67
C HIS A 418 8.27 4.25 6.63
N VAL A 419 7.16 3.50 6.69
CA VAL A 419 6.01 3.71 5.82
C VAL A 419 5.33 5.07 6.07
N TRP A 420 5.29 5.48 7.34
CA TRP A 420 4.80 6.78 7.74
C TRP A 420 5.64 7.93 7.16
N LEU A 421 6.97 7.83 7.25
CA LEU A 421 7.86 8.80 6.63
C LEU A 421 7.73 8.83 5.12
N ASP A 422 7.77 7.67 4.44
CA ASP A 422 7.61 7.61 2.99
C ASP A 422 6.30 8.31 2.55
N PHE A 423 5.22 8.17 3.33
CA PHE A 423 3.96 8.89 3.11
C PHE A 423 4.12 10.40 3.21
N LEU A 424 4.72 10.88 4.30
CA LEU A 424 5.00 12.29 4.50
C LEU A 424 5.93 12.85 3.40
N ASP A 425 7.08 12.23 3.18
CA ASP A 425 8.08 12.62 2.19
C ASP A 425 7.44 12.81 0.80
N TYR A 426 6.54 11.91 0.41
CA TYR A 426 5.89 12.00 -0.89
C TYR A 426 4.80 13.08 -0.93
N GLN A 427 3.94 13.17 0.09
CA GLN A 427 2.88 14.18 0.11
C GLN A 427 3.45 15.61 0.18
N PHE A 428 4.48 15.83 0.99
CA PHE A 428 5.06 17.16 1.21
C PHE A 428 6.18 17.48 0.21
N GLY A 429 7.05 16.53 -0.09
CA GLY A 429 8.15 16.72 -1.04
C GLY A 429 7.69 16.65 -2.50
N HIS A 430 7.01 15.57 -2.90
CA HIS A 430 6.60 15.37 -4.29
C HIS A 430 5.34 16.17 -4.65
N PHE A 431 4.25 16.02 -3.88
CA PHE A 431 3.00 16.72 -4.13
C PHE A 431 2.96 18.16 -3.57
N ARG A 432 4.05 18.63 -2.94
CA ARG A 432 4.26 20.00 -2.45
C ARG A 432 3.14 20.51 -1.54
N LYS A 433 2.56 19.63 -0.73
CA LYS A 433 1.55 20.00 0.28
C LYS A 433 2.26 20.76 1.41
N LYS A 434 1.65 21.84 1.91
CA LYS A 434 2.17 22.61 3.06
C LYS A 434 1.01 22.95 4.01
N SER A 435 1.15 22.68 5.30
CA SER A 435 0.25 23.12 6.36
C SER A 435 1.01 23.36 7.66
N LEU A 436 0.93 24.59 8.18
CA LEU A 436 1.53 24.95 9.47
C LEU A 436 0.88 24.19 10.64
N SER A 437 -0.41 23.87 10.54
CA SER A 437 -1.10 23.07 11.56
C SER A 437 -0.52 21.67 11.65
N LEU A 438 -0.19 21.06 10.51
CA LEU A 438 0.41 19.72 10.47
C LEU A 438 1.82 19.70 11.06
N LEU A 439 2.61 20.70 10.66
CA LEU A 439 3.93 20.88 11.19
C LEU A 439 3.89 20.98 12.71
N ASN A 440 2.99 21.80 13.25
CA ASN A 440 2.81 21.93 14.69
C ASN A 440 2.38 20.62 15.35
N SER A 441 1.50 19.82 14.74
CA SER A 441 1.12 18.51 15.28
C SER A 441 2.30 17.54 15.37
N ILE A 442 3.20 17.56 14.38
CA ILE A 442 4.40 16.71 14.37
C ILE A 442 5.42 17.21 15.39
N ILE A 443 5.58 18.53 15.52
CA ILE A 443 6.42 19.14 16.56
C ILE A 443 5.88 18.81 17.95
N ASP A 444 4.56 18.86 18.16
CA ASP A 444 3.95 18.52 19.45
C ASP A 444 4.17 17.04 19.80
N ASP A 445 4.17 16.12 18.82
CA ASP A 445 4.52 14.70 19.07
C ASP A 445 6.00 14.54 19.45
N LEU A 446 6.88 15.19 18.68
CA LEU A 446 8.32 15.21 18.95
C LEU A 446 8.62 15.79 20.34
N LEU A 447 7.94 16.85 20.75
CA LEU A 447 8.06 17.44 22.09
C LEU A 447 7.63 16.46 23.18
N MET A 448 6.56 15.69 22.95
CA MET A 448 6.16 14.64 23.87
C MET A 448 7.22 13.53 23.96
N TRP A 449 7.83 13.12 22.85
CA TRP A 449 8.96 12.18 22.87
C TRP A 449 10.12 12.73 23.70
N ILE A 450 10.53 13.96 23.42
CA ILE A 450 11.59 14.67 24.14
C ILE A 450 11.31 14.74 25.65
N SER A 451 10.04 14.87 26.06
CA SER A 451 9.66 14.96 27.47
C SER A 451 9.77 13.64 28.23
N CYS A 452 9.66 12.47 27.58
CA CYS A 452 9.67 11.16 28.25
C CYS A 452 11.05 10.76 28.81
N GLU A 453 11.17 10.55 30.13
CA GLU A 453 12.44 10.26 30.83
C GLU A 453 13.13 8.94 30.44
N LYS A 454 12.39 7.98 29.84
CA LYS A 454 12.89 6.65 29.43
C LYS A 454 13.67 6.66 28.11
N TYR A 455 14.42 7.70 27.85
CA TYR A 455 15.20 7.82 26.63
C TYR A 455 16.56 7.14 26.79
N ASP A 456 16.64 5.85 26.46
CA ASP A 456 17.93 5.21 26.18
C ASP A 456 18.42 5.73 24.81
N LEU A 457 19.09 6.88 24.82
CA LEU A 457 19.72 7.54 23.66
C LEU A 457 20.92 6.76 23.09
N ILE A 458 21.18 5.55 23.58
CA ILE A 458 22.37 4.75 23.24
C ILE A 458 21.93 3.44 22.59
N GLY A 459 21.71 3.50 21.29
CA GLY A 459 21.56 2.32 20.46
C GLY A 459 21.83 2.68 19.01
N HIS A 460 22.93 2.17 18.46
CA HIS A 460 23.38 2.36 17.07
C HIS A 460 22.46 1.70 16.02
N HIS A 461 21.16 1.86 16.15
CA HIS A 461 20.18 1.44 15.15
C HIS A 461 19.49 2.68 14.60
N THR A 462 19.54 2.86 13.28
CA THR A 462 18.90 3.91 12.48
C THR A 462 17.35 3.94 12.57
N ASP A 463 16.78 3.15 13.48
CA ASP A 463 15.34 2.89 13.63
C ASP A 463 14.72 3.69 14.79
N VAL A 464 15.38 4.74 15.30
CA VAL A 464 14.79 5.57 16.36
C VAL A 464 13.78 6.57 15.76
N PRO A 465 12.50 6.56 16.20
CA PRO A 465 11.44 7.42 15.65
C PRO A 465 11.78 8.91 15.61
N TYR A 466 12.53 9.44 16.58
CA TYR A 466 12.81 10.87 16.64
C TYR A 466 13.78 11.38 15.57
N LEU A 467 14.83 10.62 15.20
CA LEU A 467 15.76 11.02 14.13
C LEU A 467 15.02 11.09 12.79
N GLN A 468 14.03 10.22 12.66
CA GLN A 468 13.13 10.12 11.53
C GLN A 468 12.15 11.32 11.51
N GLU A 469 11.60 11.75 12.65
CA GLU A 469 10.81 12.98 12.77
C GLU A 469 11.63 14.26 12.49
N ILE A 470 12.87 14.34 12.98
CA ILE A 470 13.76 15.47 12.66
C ILE A 470 14.07 15.52 11.17
N ARG A 471 14.31 14.36 10.54
CA ARG A 471 14.51 14.28 9.09
C ARG A 471 13.29 14.81 8.33
N PHE A 472 12.07 14.56 8.82
CA PHE A 472 10.90 15.16 8.22
C PHE A 472 10.88 16.71 8.34
N LEU A 473 11.31 17.28 9.47
CA LEU A 473 11.47 18.75 9.59
C LEU A 473 12.42 19.31 8.50
N SER A 474 13.48 18.57 8.14
CA SER A 474 14.40 18.96 7.08
C SER A 474 13.83 18.91 5.66
N ILE A 475 12.75 18.16 5.43
CA ILE A 475 12.06 18.07 4.13
C ILE A 475 11.15 19.28 3.93
N TRP A 476 10.79 19.94 5.02
CA TRP A 476 10.07 21.19 5.01
C TRP A 476 11.04 22.30 4.57
N ASP A 477 11.12 22.50 3.25
CA ASP A 477 12.08 23.33 2.50
C ASP A 477 11.96 24.85 2.75
N ASP A 478 11.58 25.26 3.97
CA ASP A 478 11.58 26.64 4.43
C ASP A 478 12.74 26.81 5.42
N ALA A 479 13.83 27.44 4.97
CA ALA A 479 15.00 27.80 5.78
C ALA A 479 14.72 28.77 6.96
N SER A 480 13.45 29.00 7.29
CA SER A 480 12.94 29.92 8.33
C SER A 480 12.04 29.22 9.35
N LEU A 481 12.06 27.89 9.38
CA LEU A 481 11.17 27.09 10.20
C LEU A 481 11.73 26.95 11.63
N THR A 482 11.89 28.10 12.28
CA THR A 482 12.18 28.19 13.72
C THR A 482 10.87 27.99 14.48
N ASN A 483 10.86 27.10 15.47
CA ASN A 483 9.69 26.88 16.31
C ASN A 483 9.98 27.23 17.78
N ASP A 484 9.21 28.17 18.34
CA ASP A 484 9.42 28.69 19.70
C ASP A 484 9.22 27.61 20.78
N LYS A 485 8.24 26.71 20.59
CA LYS A 485 8.00 25.60 21.53
C LYS A 485 9.17 24.62 21.55
N LEU A 486 9.66 24.26 20.36
CA LEU A 486 10.84 23.41 20.21
C LEU A 486 12.07 24.05 20.84
N SER A 487 12.31 25.33 20.55
CA SER A 487 13.40 26.11 21.11
C SER A 487 13.37 26.14 22.64
N THR A 488 12.21 26.43 23.22
CA THR A 488 12.00 26.43 24.68
C THR A 488 12.26 25.06 25.30
N ALA A 489 11.78 23.98 24.68
CA ALA A 489 11.99 22.63 25.18
C ALA A 489 13.47 22.24 25.17
N ILE A 490 14.18 22.54 24.08
CA ILE A 490 15.61 22.29 23.96
C ILE A 490 16.41 23.11 24.98
N LEU A 491 16.09 24.39 25.18
CA LEU A 491 16.69 25.21 26.24
C LEU A 491 16.49 24.63 27.63
N ASN A 492 15.29 24.12 27.93
CA ASN A 492 15.02 23.49 29.23
C ASN A 492 15.84 22.21 29.43
N ILE A 493 16.05 21.41 28.38
CA ILE A 493 16.94 20.23 28.45
C ILE A 493 18.38 20.64 28.71
N ILE A 494 18.85 21.68 28.03
CA ILE A 494 20.19 22.23 28.23
C ILE A 494 20.36 22.72 29.68
N ALA A 495 19.35 23.39 30.22
CA ALA A 495 19.35 23.88 31.61
C ALA A 495 19.25 22.73 32.64
N ASP A 496 18.56 21.64 32.31
CA ASP A 496 18.40 20.47 33.18
C ASP A 496 19.64 19.58 33.16
N LYS A 497 20.61 19.92 34.01
CA LYS A 497 21.85 19.17 34.21
C LYS A 497 21.66 17.71 34.67
N LYS A 498 20.46 17.29 35.07
CA LYS A 498 20.18 15.91 35.50
C LYS A 498 19.80 14.99 34.34
N ARG A 499 19.32 15.55 33.22
CA ARG A 499 18.90 14.78 32.05
C ARG A 499 20.05 14.67 31.07
N HIS A 500 20.63 13.48 30.92
CA HIS A 500 21.70 13.28 29.93
C HIS A 500 21.12 13.25 28.52
N PHE A 501 21.34 14.32 27.75
CA PHE A 501 20.95 14.41 26.35
C PHE A 501 22.22 14.56 25.48
N PRO A 502 22.55 13.61 24.58
CA PRO A 502 23.78 13.68 23.81
C PRO A 502 23.82 14.94 22.95
N LEU A 503 24.98 15.58 22.95
CA LEU A 503 25.20 16.81 22.17
C LEU A 503 24.98 16.58 20.67
N SER A 504 25.35 15.40 20.13
CA SER A 504 25.04 15.03 18.74
C SER A 504 23.55 15.06 18.43
N THR A 505 22.70 14.71 19.40
CA THR A 505 21.24 14.79 19.26
C THR A 505 20.76 16.23 19.27
N LEU A 506 21.31 17.10 20.12
CA LEU A 506 21.01 18.54 20.09
C LEU A 506 21.38 19.18 18.75
N MET A 507 22.50 18.75 18.15
CA MET A 507 22.94 19.24 16.84
C MET A 507 21.92 18.97 15.72
N HIS A 508 21.12 17.91 15.82
CA HIS A 508 20.05 17.64 14.84
C HIS A 508 18.90 18.65 14.92
N PHE A 509 18.67 19.29 16.08
CA PHE A 509 17.66 20.32 16.25
C PHE A 509 18.14 21.73 15.88
N TYR A 510 19.45 21.92 15.75
CA TYR A 510 20.06 23.24 15.50
C TYR A 510 19.40 24.04 14.36
N PRO A 511 19.07 23.46 13.19
CA PRO A 511 18.45 24.21 12.11
C PRO A 511 17.01 24.71 12.40
N PHE A 512 16.35 24.16 13.42
CA PHE A 512 14.91 24.33 13.67
C PHE A 512 14.58 25.13 14.94
N VAL A 513 15.61 25.55 15.68
CA VAL A 513 15.47 26.33 16.91
C VAL A 513 15.89 27.78 16.70
N ASP A 514 15.43 28.67 17.58
CA ASP A 514 15.74 30.09 17.54
C ASP A 514 17.25 30.38 17.72
N LYS A 515 17.67 31.59 17.35
CA LYS A 515 19.08 32.00 17.42
C LYS A 515 19.66 31.95 18.83
N THR A 516 18.84 32.18 19.84
CA THR A 516 19.26 32.15 21.25
C THR A 516 19.63 30.71 21.64
N THR A 517 18.78 29.76 21.30
CA THR A 517 18.97 28.33 21.51
C THR A 517 20.13 27.80 20.69
N GLN A 518 20.27 28.26 19.44
CA GLN A 518 21.44 27.94 18.60
C GLN A 518 22.75 28.37 19.26
N ALA A 519 22.81 29.58 19.82
CA ALA A 519 24.00 30.07 20.52
C ALA A 519 24.34 29.22 21.76
N GLU A 520 23.33 28.77 22.51
CA GLU A 520 23.53 27.92 23.67
C GLU A 520 24.05 26.52 23.28
N ILE A 521 23.49 25.92 22.21
CA ILE A 521 23.99 24.65 21.65
C ILE A 521 25.45 24.79 21.20
N VAL A 522 25.82 25.91 20.55
CA VAL A 522 27.20 26.19 20.14
C VAL A 522 28.12 26.34 21.36
N SER A 523 27.68 27.04 22.40
CA SER A 523 28.42 27.21 23.65
C SER A 523 28.72 25.87 24.33
N LEU A 524 27.70 25.00 24.45
CA LEU A 524 27.85 23.63 24.94
C LEU A 524 28.80 22.81 24.06
N LYS A 525 28.67 22.95 22.74
CA LYS A 525 29.53 22.26 21.78
C LYS A 525 30.99 22.67 21.95
N ASN A 526 31.27 23.95 22.07
CA ASN A 526 32.63 24.44 22.29
C ASN A 526 33.17 23.97 23.64
N THR A 527 32.37 24.03 24.70
CA THR A 527 32.77 23.55 26.05
C THR A 527 33.08 22.05 26.04
N ASN A 528 32.20 21.25 25.42
CA ASN A 528 32.36 19.80 25.34
C ASN A 528 33.57 19.42 24.49
N GLN A 529 33.75 20.04 23.31
CA GLN A 529 34.91 19.79 22.44
C GLN A 529 36.24 20.15 23.11
N ILE A 530 36.28 21.21 23.93
CA ILE A 530 37.47 21.55 24.75
C ILE A 530 37.75 20.46 25.79
N SER A 531 36.70 19.91 26.43
CA SER A 531 36.85 18.95 27.53
C SER A 531 37.05 17.49 27.09
N ASN A 532 36.44 17.08 25.96
CA ASN A 532 36.46 15.72 25.45
C ASN A 532 36.01 15.71 23.98
N PHE A 533 36.96 15.76 23.05
CA PHE A 533 36.66 15.83 21.62
C PHE A 533 35.82 14.65 21.14
N SER A 534 34.74 14.95 20.39
CA SER A 534 33.88 13.93 19.77
C SER A 534 33.76 14.16 18.27
N PHE A 535 34.24 13.19 17.49
CA PHE A 535 34.16 13.22 16.02
C PHE A 535 32.71 13.32 15.53
N TYR A 536 31.76 12.63 16.19
CA TYR A 536 30.36 12.65 15.78
C TYR A 536 29.73 14.03 15.99
N VAL A 537 30.02 14.69 17.12
CA VAL A 537 29.59 16.08 17.37
C VAL A 537 30.22 17.03 16.35
N PHE A 538 31.51 16.86 16.03
CA PHE A 538 32.20 17.66 15.02
C PHE A 538 31.56 17.49 13.62
N ARG A 539 31.29 16.24 13.23
CA ARG A 539 30.60 15.89 11.98
C ARG A 539 29.21 16.51 11.90
N ASP A 540 28.42 16.38 12.96
CA ASP A 540 27.05 16.88 13.00
C ASP A 540 27.02 18.41 13.01
N SER A 541 28.03 19.06 13.60
CA SER A 541 28.22 20.53 13.53
C SER A 541 28.42 21.02 12.10
N ILE A 542 29.30 20.36 11.35
CA ILE A 542 29.49 20.66 9.93
C ILE A 542 28.20 20.41 9.14
N GLY A 543 27.51 19.30 9.42
CA GLY A 543 26.22 18.97 8.80
C GLY A 543 25.13 20.01 9.06
N ALA A 544 25.12 20.61 10.25
CA ALA A 544 24.22 21.69 10.64
C ALA A 544 24.64 23.07 10.08
N GLY A 545 25.74 23.16 9.34
CA GLY A 545 26.26 24.42 8.78
C GLY A 545 27.08 25.26 9.75
N ILE A 546 27.43 24.72 10.91
CA ILE A 546 28.30 25.39 11.89
C ILE A 546 29.76 25.16 11.46
N LEU A 547 30.33 26.17 10.81
CA LEU A 547 31.69 26.11 10.27
C LEU A 547 32.77 26.54 11.28
N GLU A 548 32.38 26.91 12.49
CA GLU A 548 33.32 27.33 13.54
C GLU A 548 33.94 26.11 14.23
N TYR A 549 35.26 25.96 14.11
CA TYR A 549 36.08 24.98 14.83
C TYR A 549 37.40 25.61 15.26
N SER A 550 37.95 25.12 16.38
CA SER A 550 39.22 25.58 16.95
C SER A 550 40.44 24.91 16.31
N SER A 551 41.63 25.44 16.56
CA SER A 551 42.89 24.76 16.26
C SER A 551 42.99 23.41 16.96
N GLU A 552 42.51 23.33 18.20
CA GLU A 552 42.49 22.13 19.03
C GLU A 552 41.59 21.05 18.42
N ASP A 553 40.44 21.41 17.86
CA ASP A 553 39.56 20.48 17.14
C ASP A 553 40.27 19.83 15.95
N LEU A 554 41.05 20.62 15.19
CA LEU A 554 41.83 20.10 14.06
C LEU A 554 42.94 19.16 14.53
N ILE A 555 43.61 19.49 15.65
CA ILE A 555 44.63 18.62 16.25
C ILE A 555 44.00 17.28 16.67
N GLN A 556 42.86 17.30 17.36
CA GLN A 556 42.17 16.09 17.80
C GLN A 556 41.63 15.27 16.62
N LEU A 557 41.11 15.92 15.59
CA LEU A 557 40.68 15.26 14.36
C LEU A 557 41.86 14.53 13.69
N LYS A 558 43.03 15.17 13.61
CA LYS A 558 44.27 14.55 13.10
C LYS A 558 44.75 13.37 13.94
N LEU A 559 44.64 13.46 15.27
CA LEU A 559 44.96 12.36 16.19
C LEU A 559 44.04 11.15 15.94
N ILE A 560 42.74 11.39 15.79
CA ILE A 560 41.75 10.34 15.50
C ILE A 560 41.98 9.71 14.12
N MET A 561 42.33 10.51 13.11
CA MET A 561 42.69 9.97 11.79
C MET A 561 43.93 9.06 11.87
N ASN A 562 44.88 9.38 12.75
CA ASN A 562 46.08 8.56 12.96
C ASN A 562 45.85 7.31 13.82
N ASP A 563 44.73 7.22 14.53
CA ASP A 563 44.40 6.06 15.37
C ASP A 563 44.02 4.85 14.51
N SER A 564 44.95 3.90 14.40
CA SER A 564 44.78 2.67 13.62
C SER A 564 43.84 1.65 14.27
N THR A 565 43.47 1.83 15.54
CA THR A 565 42.62 0.88 16.27
C THR A 565 41.12 1.13 16.08
N ARG A 566 40.76 2.25 15.45
CA ARG A 566 39.36 2.64 15.22
C ARG A 566 38.71 1.87 14.09
N LYS A 567 37.51 1.36 14.37
CA LYS A 567 36.68 0.64 13.38
C LYS A 567 36.05 1.57 12.34
N ASP A 568 35.89 2.85 12.64
CA ASP A 568 35.25 3.87 11.78
C ASP A 568 36.24 4.68 10.94
N LYS A 569 37.53 4.31 10.94
CA LYS A 569 38.63 5.05 10.29
C LYS A 569 38.34 5.43 8.83
N ASP A 570 37.99 4.47 7.97
CA ASP A 570 37.72 4.71 6.54
C ASP A 570 36.61 5.75 6.31
N THR A 571 35.60 5.77 7.20
CA THR A 571 34.51 6.75 7.15
C THR A 571 34.99 8.15 7.52
N ILE A 572 35.88 8.25 8.52
CA ILE A 572 36.49 9.51 8.94
C ILE A 572 37.33 10.09 7.81
N TYR A 573 38.19 9.27 7.19
CA TYR A 573 39.01 9.69 6.04
C TYR A 573 38.15 10.20 4.89
N SER A 574 37.12 9.44 4.49
CA SER A 574 36.19 9.84 3.44
C SER A 574 35.53 11.19 3.73
N LEU A 575 35.05 11.41 4.96
CA LEU A 575 34.36 12.64 5.36
C LEU A 575 35.31 13.84 5.41
N VAL A 576 36.50 13.69 6.00
CA VAL A 576 37.48 14.78 6.07
C VAL A 576 37.95 15.19 4.67
N GLY A 577 38.22 14.21 3.80
CA GLY A 577 38.54 14.48 2.39
C GLY A 577 37.41 15.24 1.70
N PHE A 578 36.14 14.83 1.92
CA PHE A 578 34.97 15.50 1.35
C PHE A 578 34.77 16.92 1.90
N TRP A 579 35.03 17.16 3.19
CA TRP A 579 34.99 18.50 3.77
C TRP A 579 36.10 19.41 3.22
N CYS A 580 37.30 18.86 2.97
CA CYS A 580 38.37 19.57 2.26
C CYS A 580 37.97 19.91 0.81
N LEU A 581 37.29 19.00 0.10
CA LEU A 581 36.77 19.25 -1.26
C LEU A 581 35.80 20.42 -1.30
N LYS A 582 34.92 20.48 -0.29
CA LYS A 582 33.90 21.53 -0.14
C LYS A 582 34.46 22.86 0.34
N GLY A 583 35.73 22.92 0.73
CA GLY A 583 36.34 24.10 1.35
C GLY A 583 35.85 24.37 2.77
N ILE A 584 35.25 23.36 3.43
CA ILE A 584 34.83 23.44 4.83
C ILE A 584 36.04 23.33 5.75
N LEU A 585 36.99 22.44 5.40
CA LEU A 585 38.27 22.30 6.10
C LEU A 585 39.43 22.84 5.26
N PRO A 586 40.46 23.42 5.90
CA PRO A 586 41.61 24.00 5.23
C PRO A 586 42.50 22.89 4.64
N LYS A 587 42.61 22.82 3.30
CA LYS A 587 43.35 21.75 2.62
C LYS A 587 44.81 21.62 3.08
N ASN A 588 45.48 22.74 3.37
CA ASN A 588 46.88 22.78 3.81
C ASN A 588 47.10 22.03 5.13
N GLU A 589 46.11 21.96 6.02
CA GLU A 589 46.23 21.27 7.30
C GLU A 589 46.23 19.74 7.17
N PHE A 590 45.72 19.21 6.05
CA PHE A 590 45.49 17.78 5.84
C PHE A 590 46.27 17.21 4.64
N SER A 591 47.15 17.99 4.00
CA SER A 591 47.92 17.52 2.85
C SER A 591 48.86 16.34 3.16
N SER A 592 49.29 16.19 4.40
CA SER A 592 50.12 15.07 4.87
C SER A 592 49.41 13.71 4.83
N TYR A 593 48.08 13.71 4.71
CA TYR A 593 47.28 12.48 4.66
C TYR A 593 47.05 11.98 3.22
N TYR A 594 47.48 12.75 2.22
CA TYR A 594 47.39 12.34 0.83
C TYR A 594 48.28 11.13 0.55
N GLY A 595 47.76 10.10 -0.10
CA GLY A 595 48.44 8.83 -0.38
C GLY A 595 48.29 7.78 0.72
N ILE A 596 47.52 8.06 1.79
CA ILE A 596 47.26 7.11 2.89
C ILE A 596 45.98 6.30 2.65
N ASP A 597 44.90 6.95 2.16
CA ASP A 597 43.59 6.33 1.95
C ASP A 597 42.99 6.77 0.61
N ASP A 598 42.52 5.79 -0.18
CA ASP A 598 42.00 6.02 -1.53
C ASP A 598 40.76 6.92 -1.54
N ASP A 599 39.85 6.77 -0.56
CA ASP A 599 38.60 7.54 -0.52
C ASP A 599 38.89 8.99 -0.06
N PHE A 600 39.81 9.20 0.89
CA PHE A 600 40.33 10.53 1.22
C PHE A 600 40.96 11.21 0.00
N ASP A 601 41.88 10.54 -0.70
CA ASP A 601 42.59 11.11 -1.85
C ASP A 601 41.63 11.53 -2.96
N LEU A 602 40.63 10.68 -3.24
CA LEU A 602 39.57 10.93 -4.21
C LEU A 602 38.83 12.24 -3.92
N PHE A 603 38.47 12.47 -2.65
CA PHE A 603 37.76 13.69 -2.28
C PHE A 603 38.71 14.88 -2.10
N PHE A 604 39.91 14.69 -1.54
CA PHE A 604 40.85 15.75 -1.21
C PHE A 604 41.41 16.46 -2.45
N ASP A 605 41.87 15.69 -3.45
CA ASP A 605 42.37 16.22 -4.72
C ASP A 605 41.95 15.30 -5.90
N PRO A 606 40.70 15.43 -6.37
CA PRO A 606 40.16 14.58 -7.45
C PRO A 606 40.97 14.66 -8.77
N ASP A 607 41.74 15.72 -8.99
CA ASP A 607 42.55 15.89 -10.20
C ASP A 607 43.79 15.00 -10.21
N LYS A 608 44.39 14.82 -9.04
CA LYS A 608 45.62 14.02 -8.83
C LYS A 608 45.35 12.59 -8.38
N TYR A 609 44.09 12.24 -8.12
CA TYR A 609 43.68 10.89 -7.74
C TYR A 609 44.20 9.82 -8.72
N TYR A 610 44.71 8.72 -8.16
CA TYR A 610 45.25 7.60 -8.92
C TYR A 610 44.12 6.68 -9.42
N PHE A 611 43.66 6.91 -10.65
CA PHE A 611 42.50 6.21 -11.20
C PHE A 611 42.66 4.69 -11.39
N ASP A 612 43.87 4.15 -11.32
CA ASP A 612 44.07 2.70 -11.43
C ASP A 612 43.69 1.96 -10.13
N SER A 613 43.64 2.64 -8.97
CA SER A 613 43.06 2.07 -7.72
C SER A 613 41.53 2.25 -7.62
N PHE A 614 40.90 2.88 -8.62
CA PHE A 614 39.49 3.26 -8.58
C PHE A 614 38.53 2.06 -8.59
N LYS A 615 37.66 1.97 -7.58
CA LYS A 615 36.64 0.91 -7.45
C LYS A 615 35.25 1.40 -7.81
N ILE A 616 34.76 0.95 -8.98
CA ILE A 616 33.42 1.30 -9.48
C ILE A 616 32.31 0.84 -8.52
N SER A 617 32.47 -0.31 -7.87
CA SER A 617 31.50 -0.81 -6.90
C SER A 617 31.28 0.16 -5.72
N ARG A 618 32.35 0.78 -5.21
CA ARG A 618 32.26 1.80 -4.15
C ARG A 618 31.64 3.09 -4.67
N PHE A 619 32.04 3.53 -5.86
CA PHE A 619 31.51 4.74 -6.48
C PHE A 619 29.99 4.68 -6.71
N LEU A 620 29.44 3.52 -7.03
CA LEU A 620 27.99 3.31 -7.19
C LEU A 620 27.20 3.39 -5.87
N MET A 621 27.87 3.37 -4.72
CA MET A 621 27.24 3.48 -3.40
C MET A 621 27.12 4.92 -2.92
N TYR A 622 27.73 5.89 -3.60
CA TYR A 622 27.65 7.29 -3.22
C TYR A 622 26.27 7.90 -3.49
N THR A 623 25.94 8.94 -2.73
CA THR A 623 24.67 9.66 -2.90
C THR A 623 24.70 10.60 -4.11
N ASN A 624 23.53 10.95 -4.63
CA ASN A 624 23.38 11.94 -5.71
C ASN A 624 24.10 13.27 -5.41
N HIS A 625 24.09 13.71 -4.15
CA HIS A 625 24.79 14.93 -3.74
C HIS A 625 26.31 14.79 -3.93
N VAL A 626 26.91 13.68 -3.50
CA VAL A 626 28.36 13.42 -3.68
C VAL A 626 28.72 13.42 -5.17
N HIS A 627 27.93 12.76 -6.02
CA HIS A 627 28.15 12.79 -7.47
C HIS A 627 28.07 14.20 -8.06
N SER A 628 27.07 14.98 -7.66
CA SER A 628 26.91 16.36 -8.13
C SER A 628 28.12 17.24 -7.79
N VAL A 629 28.78 16.98 -6.66
CA VAL A 629 29.95 17.74 -6.19
C VAL A 629 31.20 17.33 -6.95
N LEU A 630 31.49 16.03 -7.02
CA LEU A 630 32.63 15.50 -7.76
C LEU A 630 32.55 15.87 -9.24
N ALA A 631 31.35 15.85 -9.84
CA ALA A 631 31.15 16.23 -11.22
C ALA A 631 31.55 17.69 -11.51
N LYS A 632 31.57 18.60 -10.53
CA LYS A 632 32.02 19.99 -10.75
C LYS A 632 33.49 20.06 -11.18
N ASN A 633 34.31 19.08 -10.80
CA ASN A 633 35.68 18.97 -11.27
C ASN A 633 35.71 18.43 -12.72
N ARG A 634 36.19 19.26 -13.66
CA ARG A 634 36.20 18.94 -15.10
C ARG A 634 37.14 17.78 -15.45
N SER A 635 38.31 17.69 -14.83
CA SER A 635 39.29 16.65 -15.17
C SER A 635 38.85 15.30 -14.58
N PHE A 636 38.36 15.30 -13.34
CA PHE A 636 37.70 14.14 -12.73
C PHE A 636 36.53 13.65 -13.58
N ARG A 637 35.61 14.55 -13.99
CA ARG A 637 34.44 14.23 -14.83
C ARG A 637 34.83 13.52 -16.13
N LYS A 638 35.90 13.98 -16.82
CA LYS A 638 36.39 13.35 -18.05
C LYS A 638 36.94 11.96 -17.81
N LYS A 639 37.81 11.80 -16.79
CA LYS A 639 38.45 10.52 -16.45
C LYS A 639 37.41 9.49 -16.00
N ILE A 640 36.49 9.87 -15.11
CA ILE A 640 35.45 8.95 -14.60
C ILE A 640 34.47 8.53 -15.69
N LYS A 641 34.06 9.44 -16.59
CA LYS A 641 33.22 9.11 -17.75
C LYS A 641 33.86 8.03 -18.60
N SER A 642 35.15 8.18 -18.92
CA SER A 642 35.92 7.16 -19.66
C SER A 642 35.93 5.82 -18.92
N THR A 643 36.20 5.82 -17.61
CA THR A 643 36.24 4.60 -16.78
C THR A 643 34.89 3.88 -16.74
N LEU A 644 33.78 4.61 -16.55
CA LEU A 644 32.44 4.03 -16.52
C LEU A 644 32.01 3.49 -17.89
N LEU A 645 32.34 4.19 -18.99
CA LEU A 645 32.07 3.71 -20.35
C LEU A 645 32.86 2.44 -20.68
N LYS A 646 34.15 2.36 -20.30
CA LYS A 646 34.96 1.13 -20.42
C LYS A 646 34.32 -0.03 -19.66
N GLN A 647 33.81 0.22 -18.46
CA GLN A 647 33.14 -0.79 -17.65
C GLN A 647 31.85 -1.28 -18.32
N LEU A 648 31.01 -0.39 -18.85
CA LEU A 648 29.79 -0.77 -19.58
C LEU A 648 30.05 -1.73 -20.77
N ASN A 649 31.21 -1.59 -21.41
CA ASN A 649 31.64 -2.42 -22.53
C ASN A 649 32.18 -3.81 -22.10
N TYR A 650 32.30 -4.08 -20.81
CA TYR A 650 32.76 -5.38 -20.30
C TYR A 650 31.67 -6.46 -20.41
N LYS A 651 32.01 -7.62 -20.99
CA LYS A 651 31.04 -8.69 -21.33
C LYS A 651 30.30 -9.33 -20.14
N LYS A 652 30.75 -9.13 -18.89
CA LYS A 652 30.23 -9.81 -17.68
C LYS A 652 29.60 -8.85 -16.64
N ILE A 653 28.93 -7.78 -17.07
CA ILE A 653 28.17 -6.92 -16.15
C ILE A 653 26.70 -7.36 -16.06
N ASN A 654 26.18 -7.43 -14.84
CA ASN A 654 24.77 -7.71 -14.61
C ASN A 654 23.89 -6.53 -15.11
N LYS A 655 22.64 -6.84 -15.48
CA LYS A 655 21.72 -5.85 -16.06
C LYS A 655 21.45 -4.65 -15.12
N LYS A 656 21.33 -4.89 -13.81
CA LYS A 656 21.01 -3.87 -12.80
C LYS A 656 22.13 -2.84 -12.62
N ASP A 657 23.38 -3.29 -12.60
CA ASP A 657 24.56 -2.45 -12.49
C ASP A 657 24.81 -1.69 -13.79
N ARG A 658 24.52 -2.30 -14.95
CA ARG A 658 24.52 -1.60 -16.24
C ARG A 658 23.53 -0.43 -16.24
N GLU A 659 22.30 -0.64 -15.80
CA GLU A 659 21.28 0.41 -15.69
C GLU A 659 21.72 1.51 -14.70
N ARG A 660 22.24 1.14 -13.52
CA ARG A 660 22.74 2.10 -12.53
C ARG A 660 23.88 2.96 -13.08
N ILE A 661 24.89 2.35 -13.71
CA ILE A 661 26.02 3.08 -14.31
C ILE A 661 25.52 4.02 -15.41
N THR A 662 24.61 3.56 -16.26
CA THR A 662 24.04 4.36 -17.36
C THR A 662 23.30 5.59 -16.83
N ASN A 663 22.42 5.41 -15.85
CA ASN A 663 21.68 6.51 -15.23
C ASN A 663 22.60 7.53 -14.56
N LEU A 664 23.66 7.05 -13.92
CA LEU A 664 24.62 7.90 -13.22
C LEU A 664 25.45 8.74 -14.20
N ILE A 665 25.90 8.14 -15.32
CA ILE A 665 26.55 8.89 -16.41
C ILE A 665 25.63 9.98 -16.92
N ILE A 666 24.39 9.62 -17.31
CA ILE A 666 23.41 10.55 -17.90
C ILE A 666 23.12 11.71 -16.94
N LYS A 667 22.94 11.42 -15.66
CA LYS A 667 22.49 12.40 -14.69
C LYS A 667 23.57 13.39 -14.24
N PHE A 668 24.84 12.99 -14.20
CA PHE A 668 25.90 13.79 -13.57
C PHE A 668 27.18 14.00 -14.38
N TYR A 669 27.51 13.11 -15.34
CA TYR A 669 28.83 13.08 -15.99
C TYR A 669 28.77 13.21 -17.52
N ILE A 670 27.58 13.45 -18.08
CA ILE A 670 27.37 14.11 -19.38
C ILE A 670 27.37 15.60 -19.12
#